data_AF-A0A090QUY6-F1
#
_entry.id   AF-A0A090QUY6-F1
#
_cell.length_a   1.000
_cell.length_b   1.000
_cell.length_c   1.000
_cell.angle_alpha   90.00
_cell.angle_beta   90.00
_cell.angle_gamma   90.00
#
_symmetry.space_group_name_H-M   'P 1'
#
loop_
_entity.id
_entity.type
_entity.pdbx_description
1 polymer ?
#
loop_
_entity_poly.entity_id
_entity_poly.type
_entity_poly.pdbx_seq_one_letter_code
_entity_poly.pdbx_strand_id
1 'polypeptide(L)'
;MGNGVAVSENTNVSVTVTTFRGRTNLPMYDAEFNVDGLSIEAIAPAFSTQSLYWDDSGLVAFGSCIDESDNSGNNITVGSYQRVDLLDPLLGPTHGWNGSNPDQNVPAAPGALGTDTVLLCDDYGNDRVINTWFYGYVQESNPVSLRLPSCDKDGDGIDDSVDIDDDNDGIADVDELFGVSGGDPLGDDDGDGLFNYFDPTTGPGDDGPANPNFVDANDDGVSDQYDVDGDGVIDQFDLDSDGDGIPDNNEAQGTQDFTAQGGLTDSDNDGLVNTYDNGTTGLVPVDTDSDGVPDYKDTDSDSDGVTDTVEAGVSLSNSDSDNDGLDDAVDSTSDDYLDPDGTINNTSGLPDADGDVNGGGDVDFRDTESSTDSDGDGIFDEADLDDDNDGILDSVECFETPVTVGPINSGNASFDFTGNGGSNNADLNFVTINGVQYSQFLVPDAYAESFASNSDQVVFENFNGISGSGTGGASGNNISNPNWNNIILNAFRSNNFNHFQELTGSVLNSDFYTLTYDVPIPVSGESFILVSERNLNNGFNLEAFDANGVLIGSLDVLTSDYIGTGINTSIGQEIGIALYPLSQFATAGSVIKSITVSPSINGDGGDGKVFIVTEVFTCKDSDGDGVIDSLDLDSDNDGIYDAVEAGHDQVNANGQLTGPVGVDGVPDSVQNTGDGGDSGLVNYTLANSDSLDNPDYLDTDSDNDGCSDANEAYNDQNADGGDAGQYGADPATVNPANGLVVASSYAATTPVDIDGNGTLDYREDGPDVNNDGIADACMPPIDTDGDGVFDNLDIDDDNDGILDTVESQGLGDPSVDSDGDGILNYQDSDFCSLNVDGGLFGS
;
A
#
# COMPACT_ATOMS: atom_id res chain seq x y z
N MET A 1 -43.02 -25.80 25.15
CA MET A 1 -42.19 -26.64 24.26
C MET A 1 -40.83 -26.74 24.95
N GLY A 2 -40.14 -27.88 24.88
CA GLY A 2 -39.03 -28.17 25.80
C GLY A 2 -39.18 -29.57 26.39
N ASN A 3 -38.87 -30.58 25.57
CA ASN A 3 -38.77 -31.98 25.97
C ASN A 3 -37.62 -32.64 25.19
N GLY A 4 -36.56 -31.88 24.90
CA GLY A 4 -35.38 -32.35 24.16
C GLY A 4 -35.62 -32.59 22.67
N VAL A 5 -36.44 -31.76 22.03
CA VAL A 5 -36.63 -31.76 20.56
C VAL A 5 -36.37 -30.33 20.09
N ALA A 6 -35.45 -30.17 19.14
CA ALA A 6 -35.15 -28.89 18.49
C ALA A 6 -36.43 -28.28 17.90
N VAL A 7 -36.59 -26.97 18.10
CA VAL A 7 -37.74 -26.21 17.61
C VAL A 7 -37.33 -25.64 16.25
N SER A 8 -38.19 -25.76 15.24
CA SER A 8 -37.88 -25.22 13.90
C SER A 8 -37.83 -23.69 13.93
N GLU A 9 -37.01 -23.12 13.04
CA GLU A 9 -36.94 -21.69 12.77
C GLU A 9 -38.32 -21.05 12.54
N ASN A 10 -38.47 -19.76 12.83
CA ASN A 10 -39.73 -19.00 12.73
C ASN A 10 -40.91 -19.54 13.58
N THR A 11 -40.63 -20.37 14.58
CA THR A 11 -41.68 -20.85 15.50
C THR A 11 -42.06 -19.74 16.47
N ASN A 12 -43.27 -19.21 16.31
CA ASN A 12 -43.87 -18.27 17.25
C ASN A 12 -43.92 -18.86 18.68
N VAL A 13 -43.09 -18.31 19.58
CA VAL A 13 -43.10 -18.68 21.00
C VAL A 13 -43.86 -17.61 21.78
N SER A 14 -44.93 -18.01 22.46
CA SER A 14 -45.59 -17.16 23.45
C SER A 14 -44.96 -17.41 24.81
N VAL A 15 -44.25 -16.43 25.37
CA VAL A 15 -43.74 -16.52 26.73
C VAL A 15 -44.86 -16.11 27.69
N THR A 16 -45.41 -17.11 28.39
CA THR A 16 -46.38 -16.86 29.46
C THR A 16 -45.63 -16.62 30.77
N VAL A 17 -45.33 -15.36 31.10
CA VAL A 17 -44.80 -15.04 32.43
C VAL A 17 -45.94 -15.16 33.45
N THR A 18 -45.92 -16.25 34.21
CA THR A 18 -46.81 -16.43 35.35
C THR A 18 -46.07 -16.00 36.61
N THR A 19 -46.31 -14.77 37.08
CA THR A 19 -45.79 -14.35 38.38
C THR A 19 -46.53 -15.11 39.49
N PHE A 20 -45.82 -15.98 40.20
CA PHE A 20 -46.38 -16.69 41.34
C PHE A 20 -46.41 -15.78 42.58
N ARG A 21 -47.49 -15.94 43.35
CA ARG A 21 -47.80 -15.14 44.54
C ARG A 21 -46.66 -15.12 45.55
N GLY A 22 -45.94 -14.01 45.64
CA GLY A 22 -44.98 -13.73 46.70
C GLY A 22 -45.48 -12.62 47.62
N ARG A 23 -45.24 -12.75 48.93
CA ARG A 23 -45.26 -11.57 49.80
C ARG A 23 -43.99 -10.78 49.48
N THR A 24 -44.11 -9.63 48.85
CA THR A 24 -42.97 -8.74 48.66
C THR A 24 -43.00 -7.68 49.73
N ASN A 25 -42.01 -7.74 50.61
CA ASN A 25 -41.72 -6.69 51.58
C ASN A 25 -40.86 -5.65 50.87
N LEU A 26 -41.35 -4.42 50.69
CA LEU A 26 -40.46 -3.31 50.37
C LEU A 26 -39.94 -2.71 51.67
N PRO A 27 -38.65 -2.86 52.01
CA PRO A 27 -38.01 -1.98 52.97
C PRO A 27 -37.84 -0.61 52.31
N MET A 28 -38.20 0.45 53.03
CA MET A 28 -37.96 1.82 52.58
C MET A 28 -37.00 2.49 53.55
N TYR A 29 -35.93 3.06 53.00
CA TYR A 29 -34.93 3.82 53.75
C TYR A 29 -35.08 5.30 53.39
N ASP A 30 -35.20 6.16 54.39
CA ASP A 30 -35.08 7.61 54.20
C ASP A 30 -33.59 7.95 54.25
N ALA A 31 -32.97 8.13 53.09
CA ALA A 31 -31.52 8.31 52.97
C ALA A 31 -31.06 9.78 53.10
N GLU A 32 -31.97 10.76 53.28
CA GLU A 32 -31.62 12.17 53.03
C GLU A 32 -31.97 13.16 54.17
N PHE A 33 -32.59 12.74 55.28
CA PHE A 33 -32.86 13.60 56.45
C PHE A 33 -33.62 14.90 56.14
N ASN A 34 -34.65 14.82 55.29
CA ASN A 34 -35.47 15.96 54.90
C ASN A 34 -36.62 16.20 55.92
N VAL A 35 -36.82 17.45 56.36
CA VAL A 35 -37.77 17.81 57.45
C VAL A 35 -39.24 17.55 57.10
N ASP A 36 -39.56 17.31 55.83
CA ASP A 36 -40.92 17.00 55.35
C ASP A 36 -41.15 15.54 54.94
N GLY A 37 -40.18 14.64 55.18
CA GLY A 37 -40.30 13.20 54.93
C GLY A 37 -40.50 12.82 53.46
N LEU A 38 -40.41 11.51 53.16
CA LEU A 38 -40.65 10.99 51.82
C LEU A 38 -42.11 11.25 51.39
N SER A 39 -42.29 12.16 50.43
CA SER A 39 -43.58 12.44 49.78
C SER A 39 -43.72 11.57 48.54
N ILE A 40 -44.46 10.46 48.64
CA ILE A 40 -44.92 9.70 47.48
C ILE A 40 -46.24 10.31 46.99
N GLU A 41 -46.21 11.02 45.87
CA GLU A 41 -47.40 11.69 45.32
C GLU A 41 -48.29 10.70 44.51
N ALA A 42 -47.73 9.62 43.97
CA ALA A 42 -48.49 8.49 43.41
C ALA A 42 -47.64 7.21 43.27
N ILE A 43 -48.22 6.06 43.64
CA ILE A 43 -47.86 4.75 43.06
C ILE A 43 -49.14 4.22 42.42
N ALA A 44 -49.15 4.10 41.09
CA ALA A 44 -50.29 3.62 40.33
C ALA A 44 -49.92 2.29 39.64
N PRO A 45 -50.75 1.24 39.73
CA PRO A 45 -50.66 0.14 38.77
C PRO A 45 -51.07 0.66 37.38
N ALA A 46 -50.46 0.13 36.32
CA ALA A 46 -50.51 0.65 34.94
C ALA A 46 -51.91 0.72 34.28
N PHE A 47 -53.01 0.38 34.97
CA PHE A 47 -54.38 0.56 34.46
C PHE A 47 -55.26 1.30 35.46
N SER A 48 -55.96 2.32 34.95
CA SER A 48 -56.62 3.43 35.66
C SER A 48 -57.87 3.10 36.50
N THR A 49 -58.11 1.84 36.87
CA THR A 49 -59.37 1.45 37.55
C THR A 49 -59.22 0.76 38.91
N GLN A 50 -58.04 0.69 39.52
CA GLN A 50 -57.90 0.19 40.89
C GLN A 50 -56.99 1.09 41.72
N SER A 51 -57.52 1.59 42.85
CA SER A 51 -56.76 2.38 43.83
C SER A 51 -56.33 1.50 44.99
N LEU A 52 -55.06 1.62 45.39
CA LEU A 52 -54.56 1.11 46.65
C LEU A 52 -54.94 2.11 47.76
N TYR A 53 -55.49 1.64 48.88
CA TYR A 53 -55.89 2.49 50.00
C TYR A 53 -54.89 2.38 51.15
N TRP A 54 -54.50 3.52 51.71
CA TRP A 54 -53.79 3.62 52.98
C TRP A 54 -54.66 4.41 53.98
N ASP A 55 -54.69 3.96 55.23
CA ASP A 55 -55.44 4.58 56.34
C ASP A 55 -54.44 4.92 57.45
N ASP A 56 -54.10 6.20 57.57
CA ASP A 56 -53.23 6.73 58.61
C ASP A 56 -54.02 7.30 59.81
N SER A 57 -55.33 7.12 59.85
CA SER A 57 -56.18 7.67 60.92
C SER A 57 -55.92 7.07 62.31
N GLY A 58 -55.01 6.09 62.41
CA GLY A 58 -54.48 5.51 63.64
C GLY A 58 -53.18 6.14 64.18
N LEU A 59 -52.54 7.07 63.45
CA LEU A 59 -51.33 7.74 63.92
C LEU A 59 -51.69 8.92 64.84
N VAL A 60 -51.55 8.70 66.15
CA VAL A 60 -51.54 9.79 67.13
C VAL A 60 -50.17 10.47 67.11
N ALA A 61 -50.15 11.76 66.76
CA ALA A 61 -48.97 12.61 66.82
C ALA A 61 -48.27 12.48 68.18
N PHE A 62 -46.99 12.09 68.18
CA PHE A 62 -46.17 12.00 69.38
C PHE A 62 -44.95 12.91 69.24
N GLY A 63 -44.94 14.00 70.00
CA GLY A 63 -43.73 14.81 70.25
C GLY A 63 -43.61 16.08 69.42
N SER A 64 -43.75 17.22 70.09
CA SER A 64 -43.51 18.57 69.59
C SER A 64 -42.00 18.89 69.62
N CYS A 65 -41.41 19.21 68.47
CA CYS A 65 -40.24 20.10 68.45
C CYS A 65 -40.76 21.53 68.58
N ILE A 66 -40.59 22.10 69.78
CA ILE A 66 -40.91 23.50 70.04
C ILE A 66 -39.71 24.31 69.56
N ASP A 67 -39.90 25.05 68.48
CA ASP A 67 -39.09 26.19 68.11
C ASP A 67 -39.38 27.33 69.10
N GLU A 68 -38.35 27.91 69.72
CA GLU A 68 -38.52 29.02 70.67
C GLU A 68 -38.80 30.32 69.91
N SER A 69 -40.04 30.54 69.45
CA SER A 69 -40.64 31.88 69.42
C SER A 69 -42.15 31.96 69.10
N ASP A 70 -43.01 31.13 69.70
CA ASP A 70 -44.38 31.62 69.99
C ASP A 70 -44.98 30.95 71.23
N ASN A 71 -45.41 31.80 72.16
CA ASN A 71 -45.95 31.49 73.46
C ASN A 71 -47.47 31.67 73.44
N SER A 72 -48.17 31.01 72.50
CA SER A 72 -49.64 30.97 72.42
C SER A 72 -50.12 29.85 71.48
N GLY A 73 -50.21 28.62 72.01
CA GLY A 73 -50.71 27.47 71.27
C GLY A 73 -52.10 27.66 70.66
N ASN A 74 -52.21 27.31 69.37
CA ASN A 74 -53.39 26.72 68.72
C ASN A 74 -53.03 26.33 67.27
N ASN A 75 -52.65 25.07 67.07
CA ASN A 75 -52.67 24.43 65.76
C ASN A 75 -54.12 23.95 65.53
N ILE A 76 -54.87 24.59 64.63
CA ILE A 76 -56.19 24.15 64.18
C ILE A 76 -56.06 23.77 62.71
N THR A 77 -56.11 22.47 62.42
CA THR A 77 -56.44 21.95 61.10
C THR A 77 -57.96 21.90 60.96
N VAL A 78 -58.51 22.70 60.03
CA VAL A 78 -59.88 22.54 59.53
C VAL A 78 -59.82 21.64 58.29
N GLY A 79 -60.64 20.58 58.30
CA GLY A 79 -60.73 19.63 57.20
C GLY A 79 -61.64 20.08 56.05
N SER A 80 -61.38 19.51 54.88
CA SER A 80 -62.34 19.18 53.82
C SER A 80 -61.55 18.47 52.72
N TYR A 81 -61.79 17.20 52.40
CA TYR A 81 -62.89 16.85 51.51
C TYR A 81 -63.24 15.35 51.63
N GLN A 82 -64.50 15.03 51.91
CA GLN A 82 -65.06 13.69 51.73
C GLN A 82 -65.45 13.51 50.27
N ARG A 83 -65.15 12.34 49.67
CA ARG A 83 -66.02 11.78 48.63
C ARG A 83 -66.49 10.40 49.05
N VAL A 84 -67.79 10.37 49.33
CA VAL A 84 -68.63 9.22 49.63
C VAL A 84 -68.91 8.56 48.28
N ASP A 85 -68.36 7.37 48.00
CA ASP A 85 -68.85 6.38 47.02
C ASP A 85 -67.91 5.14 46.95
N LEU A 86 -67.61 4.51 48.09
CA LEU A 86 -66.86 3.23 48.16
C LEU A 86 -67.64 2.10 48.85
N LEU A 87 -68.97 2.21 48.85
CA LEU A 87 -69.87 1.14 49.26
C LEU A 87 -70.67 0.65 48.04
N ASP A 88 -69.98 0.08 47.05
CA ASP A 88 -70.60 -0.84 46.10
C ASP A 88 -70.32 -2.30 46.54
N PRO A 89 -71.34 -3.09 46.90
CA PRO A 89 -71.17 -4.45 47.43
C PRO A 89 -70.93 -5.54 46.35
N LEU A 90 -70.59 -5.20 45.10
CA LEU A 90 -70.56 -6.20 44.01
C LEU A 90 -69.20 -6.88 43.71
N LEU A 91 -68.04 -6.39 44.20
CA LEU A 91 -66.72 -6.93 43.79
C LEU A 91 -65.62 -6.94 44.89
N GLY A 92 -65.94 -7.21 46.14
CA GLY A 92 -64.94 -7.45 47.20
C GLY A 92 -65.09 -8.83 47.85
N PRO A 93 -64.02 -9.62 48.06
CA PRO A 93 -64.14 -10.85 48.83
C PRO A 93 -64.45 -10.55 50.30
N THR A 94 -65.61 -11.02 50.73
CA THR A 94 -65.95 -11.24 52.13
C THR A 94 -64.90 -12.14 52.82
N HIS A 95 -64.28 -11.60 53.87
CA HIS A 95 -63.63 -12.29 55.00
C HIS A 95 -62.35 -13.11 54.73
N GLY A 96 -61.20 -12.52 55.12
CA GLY A 96 -60.01 -13.22 55.59
C GLY A 96 -60.06 -13.37 57.12
N TRP A 97 -60.02 -14.62 57.57
CA TRP A 97 -60.32 -15.19 58.88
C TRP A 97 -59.42 -14.76 60.07
N ASN A 98 -60.01 -14.75 61.27
CA ASN A 98 -59.39 -14.63 62.60
C ASN A 98 -58.91 -15.99 63.15
N GLY A 99 -57.60 -16.24 63.22
CA GLY A 99 -57.05 -17.46 63.82
C GLY A 99 -55.69 -17.24 64.46
N SER A 100 -55.48 -17.81 65.65
CA SER A 100 -54.34 -17.55 66.54
C SER A 100 -53.33 -18.71 66.55
N ASN A 101 -52.26 -18.62 65.73
CA ASN A 101 -50.94 -19.35 65.78
C ASN A 101 -50.97 -20.90 65.99
N PRO A 102 -49.84 -21.66 66.02
CA PRO A 102 -48.51 -21.59 65.41
C PRO A 102 -48.14 -22.89 64.62
N ASP A 103 -47.05 -22.86 63.85
CA ASP A 103 -46.01 -23.91 63.75
C ASP A 103 -45.38 -23.95 62.34
N GLN A 104 -44.15 -23.45 62.24
CA GLN A 104 -42.98 -24.08 61.57
C GLN A 104 -41.81 -23.09 61.76
N ASN A 105 -40.90 -23.43 62.68
CA ASN A 105 -39.72 -22.67 63.11
C ASN A 105 -38.51 -22.92 62.19
N VAL A 106 -37.65 -21.91 62.05
CA VAL A 106 -36.18 -22.06 61.96
C VAL A 106 -35.52 -21.11 62.97
N PRO A 107 -34.83 -21.59 64.03
CA PRO A 107 -34.01 -20.80 64.97
C PRO A 107 -32.50 -20.90 64.59
N ALA A 108 -31.52 -20.05 64.97
CA ALA A 108 -31.28 -19.20 66.15
C ALA A 108 -30.21 -18.11 65.79
N ALA A 109 -29.93 -17.07 66.61
CA ALA A 109 -29.09 -17.20 67.81
C ALA A 109 -29.34 -16.10 68.88
N PRO A 110 -29.50 -16.47 70.17
CA PRO A 110 -29.45 -15.56 71.32
C PRO A 110 -28.09 -15.60 72.06
N GLY A 111 -27.54 -14.43 72.40
CA GLY A 111 -26.41 -14.32 73.32
C GLY A 111 -25.84 -12.91 73.53
N ALA A 112 -26.51 -12.04 74.29
CA ALA A 112 -25.87 -11.11 75.23
C ALA A 112 -26.92 -10.45 76.15
N LEU A 113 -26.57 -10.35 77.43
CA LEU A 113 -27.37 -9.84 78.54
C LEU A 113 -27.00 -8.38 78.86
N GLY A 114 -27.95 -7.60 79.38
CA GLY A 114 -27.67 -6.68 80.50
C GLY A 114 -27.64 -5.15 80.23
N THR A 115 -28.76 -4.50 80.55
CA THR A 115 -28.90 -3.26 81.36
C THR A 115 -27.68 -2.32 81.54
N ASP A 116 -27.68 -1.17 80.88
CA ASP A 116 -27.52 0.20 81.44
C ASP A 116 -27.39 1.20 80.26
N THR A 117 -28.36 2.11 80.07
CA THR A 117 -28.23 3.23 79.12
C THR A 117 -28.15 4.55 79.88
N VAL A 118 -26.92 4.99 80.14
CA VAL A 118 -26.59 6.41 80.25
C VAL A 118 -25.86 6.79 78.97
N LEU A 119 -26.43 7.77 78.25
CA LEU A 119 -25.90 8.44 77.06
C LEU A 119 -25.41 7.51 75.94
N LEU A 120 -26.29 7.24 74.97
CA LEU A 120 -25.92 7.28 73.56
C LEU A 120 -27.10 7.88 72.80
N CYS A 121 -26.83 8.96 72.06
CA CYS A 121 -27.67 9.39 70.95
C CYS A 121 -27.50 8.33 69.86
N ASP A 122 -28.57 7.62 69.59
CA ASP A 122 -28.68 6.58 68.58
C ASP A 122 -30.15 6.63 68.12
N ASP A 123 -30.34 7.26 66.97
CA ASP A 123 -31.29 6.79 65.97
C ASP A 123 -30.47 6.54 64.71
N TYR A 124 -29.75 5.42 64.72
CA TYR A 124 -29.41 4.72 63.48
C TYR A 124 -30.44 3.62 63.30
N GLY A 125 -31.27 3.75 62.26
CA GLY A 125 -31.96 2.63 61.63
C GLY A 125 -33.10 2.02 62.46
N ASN A 126 -34.33 2.37 62.09
CA ASN A 126 -35.44 1.44 62.26
C ASN A 126 -36.21 1.26 60.96
N ASP A 127 -35.88 0.15 60.28
CA ASP A 127 -36.59 -0.46 59.17
C ASP A 127 -38.09 -0.48 59.43
N ARG A 128 -38.88 0.05 58.49
CA ARG A 128 -40.32 -0.21 58.44
C ARG A 128 -40.65 -0.92 57.15
N VAL A 129 -41.13 -2.14 57.31
CA VAL A 129 -41.60 -2.98 56.21
C VAL A 129 -43.09 -2.73 56.02
N ILE A 130 -43.47 -2.27 54.82
CA ILE A 130 -44.88 -2.24 54.40
C ILE A 130 -45.22 -3.61 53.82
N ASN A 131 -46.17 -4.31 54.44
CA ASN A 131 -46.78 -5.50 53.85
C ASN A 131 -47.85 -5.06 52.85
N THR A 132 -47.50 -5.02 51.56
CA THR A 132 -48.45 -4.83 50.46
C THR A 132 -48.67 -6.15 49.74
N TRP A 133 -49.86 -6.31 49.15
CA TRP A 133 -50.20 -7.45 48.31
C TRP A 133 -50.42 -6.94 46.89
N PHE A 134 -49.62 -7.41 45.95
CA PHE A 134 -49.91 -7.23 44.53
C PHE A 134 -50.71 -8.42 44.01
N TYR A 135 -51.70 -8.15 43.16
CA TYR A 135 -52.36 -9.19 42.38
C TYR A 135 -51.54 -9.44 41.12
N GLY A 136 -51.02 -10.66 40.96
CA GLY A 136 -50.43 -11.08 39.69
C GLY A 136 -51.52 -11.23 38.62
N TYR A 137 -51.21 -10.77 37.41
CA TYR A 137 -51.98 -11.03 36.19
C TYR A 137 -51.14 -11.92 35.27
N VAL A 138 -51.81 -12.77 34.48
CA VAL A 138 -51.16 -13.54 33.42
C VAL A 138 -51.18 -12.66 32.19
N GLN A 139 -50.05 -12.05 31.86
CA GLN A 139 -49.88 -11.36 30.59
C GLN A 139 -49.17 -12.33 29.66
N GLU A 140 -49.86 -12.74 28.62
CA GLU A 140 -49.20 -13.35 27.47
C GLU A 140 -48.70 -12.19 26.61
N SER A 141 -47.43 -12.24 26.23
CA SER A 141 -46.89 -11.33 25.23
C SER A 141 -47.68 -11.51 23.93
N ASN A 142 -47.67 -10.50 23.06
CA ASN A 142 -47.86 -10.80 21.64
C ASN A 142 -46.79 -11.84 21.26
N PRO A 143 -47.07 -12.77 20.31
CA PRO A 143 -46.04 -13.65 19.81
C PRO A 143 -44.81 -12.81 19.46
N VAL A 144 -43.71 -13.05 20.16
CA VAL A 144 -42.40 -12.54 19.78
C VAL A 144 -41.79 -13.70 19.03
N SER A 145 -41.47 -13.50 17.76
CA SER A 145 -40.48 -14.38 17.14
C SER A 145 -39.18 -14.12 17.89
N LEU A 146 -38.77 -15.06 18.74
CA LEU A 146 -37.34 -15.17 18.98
C LEU A 146 -36.79 -15.76 17.68
N ARG A 147 -36.07 -14.95 16.89
CA ARG A 147 -34.99 -15.48 16.07
C ARG A 147 -34.01 -15.99 17.14
N LEU A 148 -34.02 -17.29 17.40
CA LEU A 148 -32.77 -17.91 17.79
C LEU A 148 -31.98 -17.78 16.49
N PRO A 149 -30.83 -17.08 16.47
CA PRO A 149 -29.97 -17.13 15.29
C PRO A 149 -29.88 -18.60 14.87
N SER A 150 -29.96 -18.88 13.58
CA SER A 150 -29.15 -20.02 13.14
C SER A 150 -27.76 -19.70 13.69
N CYS A 151 -27.20 -20.65 14.42
CA CYS A 151 -25.81 -20.55 14.78
C CYS A 151 -25.04 -21.04 13.55
N ASP A 152 -25.36 -20.56 12.35
CA ASP A 152 -24.98 -21.06 11.01
C ASP A 152 -25.51 -19.96 10.07
N LYS A 153 -24.81 -18.83 10.03
CA LYS A 153 -25.28 -17.58 9.40
C LYS A 153 -25.25 -17.67 7.89
N ASP A 154 -24.17 -18.21 7.37
CA ASP A 154 -23.89 -18.43 5.96
C ASP A 154 -24.61 -19.64 5.32
N GLY A 155 -25.17 -20.54 6.14
CA GLY A 155 -25.92 -21.70 5.69
C GLY A 155 -25.06 -22.83 5.11
N ASP A 156 -23.77 -22.87 5.40
CA ASP A 156 -22.83 -23.90 4.95
C ASP A 156 -23.03 -25.25 5.71
N GLY A 157 -23.65 -25.18 6.89
CA GLY A 157 -23.98 -26.31 7.76
C GLY A 157 -22.99 -26.57 8.90
N ILE A 158 -22.03 -25.68 9.10
CA ILE A 158 -21.14 -25.52 10.26
C ILE A 158 -21.78 -24.47 11.18
N ASP A 159 -21.35 -24.46 12.46
CA ASP A 159 -22.08 -23.71 13.49
C ASP A 159 -21.23 -22.52 13.92
N ASP A 160 -21.65 -21.25 13.77
CA ASP A 160 -20.83 -20.02 13.90
C ASP A 160 -19.73 -20.11 15.00
N SER A 161 -20.10 -20.62 16.18
CA SER A 161 -19.18 -20.83 17.31
C SER A 161 -17.96 -21.76 17.08
N VAL A 162 -17.93 -22.47 15.97
CA VAL A 162 -16.85 -23.36 15.51
C VAL A 162 -16.55 -23.19 14.03
N ASP A 163 -17.24 -22.27 13.36
CA ASP A 163 -16.87 -21.84 12.02
C ASP A 163 -15.53 -21.11 12.07
N ILE A 164 -14.89 -20.99 10.91
CA ILE A 164 -13.62 -20.25 10.76
C ILE A 164 -13.82 -19.04 9.83
N ASP A 165 -14.94 -18.99 9.12
CA ASP A 165 -15.31 -18.00 8.11
C ASP A 165 -16.84 -17.86 8.15
N ASP A 166 -17.32 -17.09 9.12
CA ASP A 166 -18.73 -17.03 9.58
C ASP A 166 -19.74 -16.51 8.51
N ASP A 167 -19.25 -15.89 7.43
CA ASP A 167 -20.03 -15.39 6.29
C ASP A 167 -19.58 -15.92 4.91
N ASN A 168 -18.58 -16.79 4.86
CA ASN A 168 -18.00 -17.39 3.65
C ASN A 168 -17.45 -16.40 2.62
N ASP A 169 -17.06 -15.20 3.05
CA ASP A 169 -16.36 -14.26 2.19
C ASP A 169 -14.90 -14.67 1.95
N GLY A 170 -14.41 -15.73 2.60
CA GLY A 170 -13.07 -16.28 2.43
C GLY A 170 -12.00 -15.61 3.29
N ILE A 171 -12.32 -14.53 3.99
CA ILE A 171 -11.54 -13.96 5.08
C ILE A 171 -11.88 -14.75 6.34
N ALA A 172 -10.88 -15.20 7.09
CA ALA A 172 -11.17 -15.98 8.30
C ALA A 172 -11.49 -15.03 9.47
N ASP A 173 -12.36 -15.43 10.41
CA ASP A 173 -12.74 -14.61 11.57
C ASP A 173 -11.54 -14.09 12.37
N VAL A 174 -10.42 -14.83 12.34
CA VAL A 174 -9.17 -14.44 13.01
C VAL A 174 -8.47 -13.25 12.32
N ASP A 175 -8.56 -13.16 11.01
CA ASP A 175 -8.01 -12.09 10.18
C ASP A 175 -8.93 -10.87 10.19
N GLU A 176 -10.24 -11.06 10.36
CA GLU A 176 -11.19 -9.98 10.59
C GLU A 176 -11.03 -9.32 11.95
N LEU A 177 -10.55 -10.06 12.95
CA LEU A 177 -10.19 -9.48 14.24
C LEU A 177 -8.83 -8.76 14.24
N PHE A 178 -8.23 -8.56 13.07
CA PHE A 178 -6.98 -7.79 12.95
C PHE A 178 -7.16 -6.36 13.48
N GLY A 179 -6.17 -5.87 14.23
CA GLY A 179 -6.24 -4.54 14.87
C GLY A 179 -7.14 -4.45 16.12
N VAL A 180 -7.97 -5.47 16.40
CA VAL A 180 -8.90 -5.47 17.54
C VAL A 180 -8.19 -5.90 18.84
N SER A 181 -8.52 -5.23 19.96
CA SER A 181 -7.93 -5.51 21.28
C SER A 181 -8.87 -6.25 22.25
N GLY A 182 -10.11 -6.50 21.83
CA GLY A 182 -11.07 -7.40 22.47
C GLY A 182 -10.79 -8.87 22.10
N GLY A 183 -11.23 -9.82 22.94
CA GLY A 183 -11.23 -11.23 22.55
C GLY A 183 -12.23 -11.50 21.42
N ASP A 184 -12.39 -12.77 21.06
CA ASP A 184 -13.43 -13.29 20.17
C ASP A 184 -14.80 -12.59 20.44
N PRO A 185 -15.44 -11.94 19.44
CA PRO A 185 -16.68 -11.18 19.61
C PRO A 185 -17.85 -12.08 20.05
N LEU A 186 -17.88 -13.35 19.63
CA LEU A 186 -18.83 -14.37 20.07
C LEU A 186 -18.46 -15.00 21.43
N GLY A 187 -17.33 -14.58 22.00
CA GLY A 187 -16.88 -14.93 23.35
C GLY A 187 -17.71 -14.29 24.47
N ASP A 188 -17.47 -14.74 25.70
CA ASP A 188 -18.06 -14.20 26.95
C ASP A 188 -16.92 -13.99 27.95
N ASP A 189 -16.17 -12.90 27.78
CA ASP A 189 -14.91 -12.65 28.50
C ASP A 189 -15.12 -12.41 29.99
N ASP A 190 -16.26 -11.84 30.36
CA ASP A 190 -16.58 -11.44 31.72
C ASP A 190 -17.42 -12.51 32.47
N GLY A 191 -17.99 -13.46 31.73
CA GLY A 191 -18.70 -14.64 32.23
C GLY A 191 -20.13 -14.36 32.69
N ASP A 192 -20.74 -13.26 32.24
CA ASP A 192 -22.10 -12.88 32.57
C ASP A 192 -23.16 -13.44 31.61
N GLY A 193 -22.72 -14.02 30.49
CA GLY A 193 -23.54 -14.69 29.49
C GLY A 193 -24.06 -13.78 28.39
N LEU A 194 -23.51 -12.58 28.23
CA LEU A 194 -23.58 -11.76 27.02
C LEU A 194 -22.34 -12.01 26.14
N PHE A 195 -22.50 -11.85 24.82
CA PHE A 195 -21.37 -11.92 23.90
C PHE A 195 -20.60 -10.61 23.90
N ASN A 196 -19.28 -10.68 23.71
CA ASN A 196 -18.38 -9.54 23.81
C ASN A 196 -18.80 -8.37 22.90
N TYR A 197 -19.31 -8.63 21.69
CA TYR A 197 -19.78 -7.57 20.77
C TYR A 197 -21.09 -6.87 21.22
N PHE A 198 -21.85 -7.47 22.14
CA PHE A 198 -23.13 -6.96 22.64
C PHE A 198 -23.17 -6.92 24.18
N ASP A 199 -22.01 -6.75 24.82
CA ASP A 199 -21.87 -6.71 26.28
C ASP A 199 -21.56 -5.29 26.79
N PRO A 200 -22.60 -4.45 27.00
CA PRO A 200 -22.38 -3.10 27.49
C PRO A 200 -21.78 -3.09 28.89
N THR A 201 -20.74 -2.27 29.07
CA THR A 201 -20.08 -1.92 30.37
C THR A 201 -21.05 -1.62 31.53
N THR A 202 -22.33 -1.36 31.24
CA THR A 202 -23.43 -1.21 32.20
C THR A 202 -24.75 -1.87 31.72
N GLY A 203 -24.74 -3.16 31.36
CA GLY A 203 -25.94 -3.95 31.03
C GLY A 203 -26.94 -4.16 32.19
N PRO A 204 -28.21 -4.54 31.91
CA PRO A 204 -29.35 -4.37 32.82
C PRO A 204 -29.49 -5.51 33.84
N GLY A 205 -28.47 -5.78 34.65
CA GLY A 205 -28.50 -6.85 35.64
C GLY A 205 -27.31 -6.79 36.58
N ASP A 206 -27.55 -6.94 37.87
CA ASP A 206 -26.55 -6.87 38.94
C ASP A 206 -25.77 -8.21 39.06
N ASP A 207 -25.43 -8.88 37.94
CA ASP A 207 -24.87 -10.24 37.90
C ASP A 207 -23.56 -10.47 37.13
N GLY A 208 -23.02 -9.48 36.40
CA GLY A 208 -21.74 -9.57 35.66
C GLY A 208 -20.70 -8.49 36.01
N PRO A 209 -19.39 -8.76 35.87
CA PRO A 209 -18.34 -7.76 36.03
C PRO A 209 -18.02 -6.99 34.73
N ALA A 210 -18.87 -6.05 34.30
CA ALA A 210 -18.64 -5.05 33.24
C ALA A 210 -17.43 -5.27 32.33
N ASN A 211 -17.66 -5.69 31.08
CA ASN A 211 -16.61 -5.76 30.07
C ASN A 211 -15.99 -4.37 29.83
N PRO A 212 -14.71 -4.15 30.21
CA PRO A 212 -14.07 -2.85 30.12
C PRO A 212 -13.69 -2.46 28.68
N ASN A 213 -13.84 -3.38 27.72
CA ASN A 213 -13.43 -3.22 26.33
C ASN A 213 -14.60 -2.89 25.39
N PHE A 214 -15.85 -2.93 25.87
CA PHE A 214 -17.00 -2.55 25.05
C PHE A 214 -17.02 -1.03 24.80
N VAL A 215 -16.98 -0.65 23.52
CA VAL A 215 -17.03 0.72 23.00
C VAL A 215 -18.18 0.80 22.02
N ASP A 216 -19.16 1.66 22.29
CA ASP A 216 -20.36 1.88 21.48
C ASP A 216 -20.57 3.39 21.41
N ALA A 217 -20.05 4.02 20.36
CA ALA A 217 -20.08 5.47 20.16
C ALA A 217 -21.31 5.90 19.36
N ASN A 218 -21.88 5.01 18.54
CA ASN A 218 -23.06 5.27 17.72
C ASN A 218 -24.39 5.00 18.49
N ASP A 219 -24.32 4.44 19.72
CA ASP A 219 -25.44 4.08 20.62
C ASP A 219 -26.41 3.04 20.02
N ASP A 220 -25.95 2.13 19.16
CA ASP A 220 -26.77 1.08 18.54
C ASP A 220 -26.81 -0.25 19.34
N GLY A 221 -25.86 -0.41 20.26
CA GLY A 221 -25.72 -1.57 21.13
C GLY A 221 -24.73 -2.63 20.67
N VAL A 222 -24.14 -2.49 19.48
CA VAL A 222 -22.98 -3.23 18.99
C VAL A 222 -21.71 -2.47 19.38
N SER A 223 -20.58 -3.16 19.47
CA SER A 223 -19.33 -2.50 19.82
C SER A 223 -18.59 -2.07 18.55
N ASP A 224 -18.30 -0.77 18.40
CA ASP A 224 -17.47 -0.19 17.32
C ASP A 224 -16.03 -0.77 17.23
N GLN A 225 -15.66 -1.74 18.06
CA GLN A 225 -14.38 -2.44 17.94
C GLN A 225 -14.46 -3.67 17.03
N TYR A 226 -15.67 -4.07 16.64
CA TYR A 226 -15.96 -5.22 15.79
C TYR A 226 -16.93 -4.84 14.65
N ASP A 227 -17.15 -3.56 14.43
CA ASP A 227 -18.16 -2.98 13.54
C ASP A 227 -17.54 -1.68 13.02
N VAL A 228 -16.80 -1.79 11.92
CA VAL A 228 -15.93 -0.72 11.40
C VAL A 228 -16.75 0.43 10.83
N ASP A 229 -17.77 0.13 10.02
CA ASP A 229 -18.62 1.13 9.37
C ASP A 229 -19.77 1.65 10.28
N GLY A 230 -20.08 0.92 11.36
CA GLY A 230 -21.06 1.29 12.37
C GLY A 230 -22.51 1.04 11.93
N ASP A 231 -22.77 0.08 11.06
CA ASP A 231 -24.11 -0.27 10.58
C ASP A 231 -24.89 -1.23 11.51
N GLY A 232 -24.18 -1.85 12.47
CA GLY A 232 -24.69 -2.76 13.49
C GLY A 232 -24.66 -4.24 13.10
N VAL A 233 -24.08 -4.58 11.96
CA VAL A 233 -23.47 -5.88 11.64
C VAL A 233 -22.03 -5.83 12.20
N ILE A 234 -21.44 -6.98 12.48
CA ILE A 234 -20.04 -7.02 12.95
C ILE A 234 -19.21 -7.58 11.81
N ASP A 235 -17.95 -7.14 11.69
CA ASP A 235 -17.07 -7.46 10.57
C ASP A 235 -17.15 -8.95 10.16
N GLN A 236 -17.05 -9.89 11.13
CA GLN A 236 -17.19 -11.34 10.91
C GLN A 236 -18.56 -11.87 10.45
N PHE A 237 -19.48 -10.98 10.11
CA PHE A 237 -20.79 -11.28 9.52
C PHE A 237 -21.15 -10.19 8.51
N ASP A 238 -20.19 -9.40 8.06
CA ASP A 238 -20.34 -8.22 7.22
C ASP A 238 -19.60 -8.47 5.91
N LEU A 239 -20.30 -8.38 4.79
CA LEU A 239 -19.71 -8.61 3.47
C LEU A 239 -19.13 -7.33 2.85
N ASP A 240 -19.21 -6.19 3.54
CA ASP A 240 -18.74 -4.84 3.14
C ASP A 240 -18.37 -4.07 4.42
N SER A 241 -17.33 -4.53 5.12
CA SER A 241 -16.98 -4.17 6.51
C SER A 241 -16.74 -2.67 6.73
N ASP A 242 -16.29 -1.93 5.71
CA ASP A 242 -16.10 -0.48 5.78
C ASP A 242 -17.23 0.35 5.11
N GLY A 243 -18.20 -0.34 4.51
CA GLY A 243 -19.47 0.19 4.02
C GLY A 243 -19.32 1.08 2.78
N ASP A 244 -18.31 0.78 1.97
CA ASP A 244 -17.90 1.56 0.81
C ASP A 244 -18.59 1.07 -0.49
N GLY A 245 -19.09 -0.16 -0.50
CA GLY A 245 -19.81 -0.75 -1.63
C GLY A 245 -19.02 -1.67 -2.52
N ILE A 246 -17.74 -1.90 -2.23
CA ILE A 246 -16.94 -2.99 -2.79
C ILE A 246 -17.00 -4.13 -1.75
N PRO A 247 -17.25 -5.39 -2.16
CA PRO A 247 -17.34 -6.47 -1.17
C PRO A 247 -15.98 -6.85 -0.56
N ASP A 248 -15.99 -7.31 0.69
CA ASP A 248 -14.79 -7.72 1.42
C ASP A 248 -13.99 -8.81 0.67
N ASN A 249 -14.69 -9.77 0.06
CA ASN A 249 -14.07 -10.79 -0.79
C ASN A 249 -13.23 -10.18 -1.92
N ASN A 250 -13.70 -9.09 -2.52
CA ASN A 250 -13.07 -8.40 -3.62
C ASN A 250 -11.82 -7.63 -3.18
N GLU A 251 -11.88 -7.01 -2.01
CA GLU A 251 -10.82 -6.17 -1.47
C GLU A 251 -9.75 -6.98 -0.73
N ALA A 252 -10.11 -8.13 -0.16
CA ALA A 252 -9.13 -9.05 0.40
C ALA A 252 -8.21 -9.70 -0.65
N GLN A 253 -8.46 -9.50 -1.95
CA GLN A 253 -7.71 -10.10 -3.05
C GLN A 253 -7.11 -9.06 -4.00
N GLY A 254 -5.98 -9.36 -4.64
CA GLY A 254 -5.39 -8.51 -5.68
C GLY A 254 -6.23 -8.42 -6.95
N THR A 255 -6.06 -7.36 -7.74
CA THR A 255 -6.92 -7.00 -8.89
C THR A 255 -6.95 -8.05 -10.01
N GLN A 256 -5.81 -8.68 -10.30
CA GLN A 256 -5.65 -9.65 -11.39
C GLN A 256 -5.85 -11.11 -10.98
N ASP A 257 -5.68 -11.42 -9.69
CA ASP A 257 -5.74 -12.80 -9.14
C ASP A 257 -7.07 -13.11 -8.43
N PHE A 258 -8.08 -12.25 -8.63
CA PHE A 258 -9.41 -12.40 -8.05
C PHE A 258 -10.03 -13.78 -8.32
N THR A 259 -10.45 -14.45 -7.24
CA THR A 259 -11.15 -15.71 -7.27
C THR A 259 -12.50 -15.57 -6.59
N ALA A 260 -13.58 -15.62 -7.38
CA ALA A 260 -14.95 -15.71 -6.89
C ALA A 260 -15.20 -17.01 -6.09
N GLN A 261 -16.04 -16.95 -5.06
CA GLN A 261 -16.28 -18.05 -4.11
C GLN A 261 -16.71 -19.34 -4.81
N GLY A 262 -17.59 -19.23 -5.82
CA GLY A 262 -18.01 -20.34 -6.69
C GLY A 262 -18.85 -21.44 -6.01
N GLY A 263 -18.99 -21.41 -4.66
CA GLY A 263 -19.98 -22.11 -3.83
C GLY A 263 -19.44 -22.85 -2.60
N LEU A 264 -20.37 -23.22 -1.70
CA LEU A 264 -20.16 -23.77 -0.34
C LEU A 264 -19.62 -25.22 -0.23
N THR A 265 -18.72 -25.65 -1.13
CA THR A 265 -18.12 -26.97 -0.91
C THR A 265 -16.99 -26.81 0.10
N ASP A 266 -17.11 -27.47 1.25
CA ASP A 266 -16.03 -27.66 2.23
C ASP A 266 -15.73 -29.18 2.36
N SER A 267 -14.45 -29.56 2.22
CA SER A 267 -14.01 -30.96 2.19
C SER A 267 -13.62 -31.53 3.55
N ASP A 268 -13.12 -30.71 4.47
CA ASP A 268 -12.65 -31.11 5.79
C ASP A 268 -13.51 -30.57 6.94
N ASN A 269 -14.56 -29.81 6.61
CA ASN A 269 -15.65 -29.41 7.50
C ASN A 269 -15.14 -28.51 8.64
N ASP A 270 -14.34 -27.51 8.29
CA ASP A 270 -13.79 -26.53 9.22
C ASP A 270 -14.36 -25.11 9.08
N GLY A 271 -15.22 -24.85 8.11
CA GLY A 271 -15.92 -23.57 7.94
C GLY A 271 -15.55 -22.88 6.64
N LEU A 272 -14.28 -23.01 6.27
CA LEU A 272 -13.73 -22.33 5.11
C LEU A 272 -14.03 -23.11 3.82
N VAL A 273 -14.61 -22.44 2.82
CA VAL A 273 -14.91 -23.08 1.54
C VAL A 273 -13.63 -23.50 0.80
N ASN A 274 -13.66 -24.65 0.11
CA ASN A 274 -12.51 -25.22 -0.64
C ASN A 274 -11.89 -24.25 -1.67
N THR A 275 -12.62 -23.23 -2.10
CA THR A 275 -12.11 -22.21 -3.02
C THR A 275 -10.99 -21.40 -2.36
N TYR A 276 -11.14 -21.11 -1.07
CA TYR A 276 -10.22 -20.33 -0.24
C TYR A 276 -9.40 -21.21 0.71
N ASP A 277 -9.83 -22.43 0.99
CA ASP A 277 -9.13 -23.37 1.87
C ASP A 277 -7.90 -24.03 1.20
N ASN A 278 -6.70 -23.58 1.61
CA ASN A 278 -5.40 -24.18 1.27
C ASN A 278 -4.82 -25.04 2.40
N GLY A 279 -5.67 -25.52 3.31
CA GLY A 279 -5.39 -26.50 4.36
C GLY A 279 -5.22 -25.94 5.77
N THR A 280 -5.77 -24.75 6.08
CA THR A 280 -6.09 -24.17 7.43
C THR A 280 -6.20 -22.63 7.46
N THR A 281 -5.96 -21.91 6.36
CA THR A 281 -5.98 -20.43 6.31
C THR A 281 -6.74 -19.99 5.06
N GLY A 282 -7.60 -18.97 5.21
CA GLY A 282 -8.37 -18.33 4.14
C GLY A 282 -7.54 -17.45 3.22
N LEU A 283 -8.20 -16.46 2.62
CA LEU A 283 -7.56 -15.37 1.90
C LEU A 283 -6.56 -14.65 2.81
N VAL A 284 -5.55 -14.05 2.19
CA VAL A 284 -4.64 -13.14 2.90
C VAL A 284 -5.05 -11.74 2.43
N PRO A 285 -5.69 -10.94 3.30
CA PRO A 285 -6.17 -9.63 2.90
C PRO A 285 -5.05 -8.75 2.34
N VAL A 286 -5.38 -8.00 1.28
CA VAL A 286 -4.50 -6.98 0.70
C VAL A 286 -4.52 -5.74 1.61
N ASP A 287 -3.39 -5.04 1.64
CA ASP A 287 -3.16 -3.78 2.36
C ASP A 287 -2.30 -2.93 1.41
N THR A 288 -2.99 -2.17 0.56
CA THR A 288 -2.44 -1.51 -0.63
C THR A 288 -1.46 -0.42 -0.24
N ASP A 289 -1.81 0.46 0.69
CA ASP A 289 -0.93 1.53 1.17
C ASP A 289 0.06 1.10 2.28
N SER A 290 -0.09 -0.14 2.78
CA SER A 290 0.74 -0.72 3.84
C SER A 290 0.69 0.04 5.17
N ASP A 291 -0.40 0.75 5.46
CA ASP A 291 -0.60 1.47 6.73
C ASP A 291 -0.97 0.52 7.90
N GLY A 292 -1.34 -0.71 7.56
CA GLY A 292 -1.75 -1.74 8.49
C GLY A 292 -3.26 -1.82 8.72
N VAL A 293 -4.09 -1.19 7.91
CA VAL A 293 -5.51 -1.46 7.75
C VAL A 293 -5.68 -2.18 6.41
N PRO A 294 -6.16 -3.43 6.38
CA PRO A 294 -6.42 -4.10 5.11
C PRO A 294 -7.50 -3.38 4.30
N ASP A 295 -7.44 -3.49 2.97
CA ASP A 295 -8.32 -2.79 2.02
C ASP A 295 -9.81 -2.94 2.38
N TYR A 296 -10.28 -4.16 2.70
CA TYR A 296 -11.69 -4.43 3.08
C TYR A 296 -12.16 -3.72 4.38
N LYS A 297 -11.27 -3.00 5.06
CA LYS A 297 -11.56 -2.19 6.24
C LYS A 297 -11.14 -0.72 6.06
N ASP A 298 -10.70 -0.35 4.87
CA ASP A 298 -10.16 0.97 4.56
C ASP A 298 -10.91 1.67 3.45
N THR A 299 -11.58 2.77 3.81
CA THR A 299 -12.40 3.57 2.88
C THR A 299 -11.62 4.35 1.81
N ASP A 300 -10.30 4.27 1.82
CA ASP A 300 -9.33 4.99 0.96
C ASP A 300 -8.05 4.12 0.84
N SER A 301 -8.16 2.93 0.22
CA SER A 301 -7.15 1.84 0.25
C SER A 301 -5.75 2.24 -0.21
N ASP A 302 -5.63 3.25 -1.07
CA ASP A 302 -4.36 3.77 -1.57
C ASP A 302 -3.90 5.07 -0.89
N SER A 303 -4.74 5.62 0.01
CA SER A 303 -4.48 6.87 0.74
C SER A 303 -4.22 8.09 -0.16
N ASP A 304 -4.76 8.12 -1.39
CA ASP A 304 -4.62 9.26 -2.32
C ASP A 304 -5.51 10.46 -1.92
N GLY A 305 -6.52 10.21 -1.07
CA GLY A 305 -7.44 11.20 -0.52
C GLY A 305 -8.74 11.38 -1.31
N VAL A 306 -9.03 10.47 -2.24
CA VAL A 306 -10.35 10.17 -2.78
C VAL A 306 -10.93 9.06 -1.88
N THR A 307 -11.76 8.15 -2.34
CA THR A 307 -12.41 7.13 -1.50
C THR A 307 -12.83 6.05 -2.46
N ASP A 308 -12.67 4.81 -2.06
CA ASP A 308 -12.79 3.64 -2.93
C ASP A 308 -14.17 3.62 -3.63
N THR A 309 -15.24 3.95 -2.92
CA THR A 309 -16.61 4.11 -3.45
C THR A 309 -16.69 5.02 -4.68
N VAL A 310 -15.94 6.13 -4.67
CA VAL A 310 -15.91 7.15 -5.73
C VAL A 310 -15.09 6.66 -6.92
N GLU A 311 -13.96 6.02 -6.65
CA GLU A 311 -13.04 5.46 -7.65
C GLU A 311 -13.60 4.25 -8.35
N ALA A 312 -14.12 3.28 -7.61
CA ALA A 312 -14.87 2.14 -8.14
C ALA A 312 -16.14 2.57 -8.91
N GLY A 313 -16.54 3.84 -8.79
CA GLY A 313 -17.69 4.41 -9.49
C GLY A 313 -19.03 3.84 -9.00
N VAL A 314 -19.05 3.36 -7.76
CA VAL A 314 -20.21 2.75 -7.11
C VAL A 314 -21.17 3.86 -6.67
N SER A 315 -22.45 3.51 -6.54
CA SER A 315 -23.49 4.46 -6.14
C SER A 315 -24.48 3.78 -5.21
N LEU A 316 -24.17 3.85 -3.92
CA LEU A 316 -24.93 3.23 -2.84
C LEU A 316 -26.36 3.76 -2.73
N SER A 317 -27.28 2.88 -2.32
CA SER A 317 -28.67 3.20 -2.06
C SER A 317 -28.95 3.50 -0.58
N ASN A 318 -27.97 3.21 0.28
CA ASN A 318 -28.02 3.18 1.74
C ASN A 318 -29.19 2.32 2.23
N SER A 319 -29.34 1.13 1.65
CA SER A 319 -30.37 0.17 1.99
C SER A 319 -29.81 -1.22 1.84
N ASP A 320 -29.88 -1.99 2.91
CA ASP A 320 -29.60 -3.41 2.94
C ASP A 320 -30.89 -4.13 3.38
N SER A 321 -31.42 -4.98 2.50
CA SER A 321 -32.68 -5.71 2.73
C SER A 321 -32.49 -7.02 3.51
N ASP A 322 -31.27 -7.55 3.51
CA ASP A 322 -30.85 -8.88 3.96
C ASP A 322 -30.25 -8.83 5.35
N ASN A 323 -29.61 -7.71 5.67
CA ASN A 323 -28.79 -7.53 6.85
C ASN A 323 -27.53 -8.41 6.81
N ASP A 324 -26.87 -8.46 5.64
CA ASP A 324 -25.58 -9.11 5.40
C ASP A 324 -24.44 -8.12 5.07
N GLY A 325 -24.68 -6.82 5.17
CA GLY A 325 -23.66 -5.77 5.01
C GLY A 325 -23.67 -5.11 3.65
N LEU A 326 -23.89 -5.89 2.59
CA LEU A 326 -23.88 -5.35 1.22
C LEU A 326 -25.10 -4.47 0.92
N ASP A 327 -24.84 -3.30 0.32
CA ASP A 327 -25.92 -2.41 -0.12
C ASP A 327 -26.73 -3.02 -1.30
N ASP A 328 -28.06 -2.89 -1.28
CA ASP A 328 -29.01 -3.28 -2.34
C ASP A 328 -28.62 -2.76 -3.76
N ALA A 329 -27.72 -1.76 -3.86
CA ALA A 329 -27.17 -1.26 -5.11
C ALA A 329 -26.13 -2.19 -5.74
N VAL A 330 -25.36 -2.91 -4.91
CA VAL A 330 -24.31 -3.84 -5.29
C VAL A 330 -24.66 -5.29 -4.98
N ASP A 331 -25.66 -5.54 -4.14
CA ASP A 331 -26.32 -6.84 -3.98
C ASP A 331 -27.52 -6.97 -4.94
N SER A 332 -27.53 -8.04 -5.75
CA SER A 332 -28.61 -8.33 -6.69
C SER A 332 -29.55 -9.45 -6.26
N THR A 333 -29.22 -10.12 -5.17
CA THR A 333 -29.95 -11.25 -4.63
C THR A 333 -30.66 -10.83 -3.34
N SER A 334 -31.01 -11.78 -2.50
CA SER A 334 -31.66 -11.54 -1.22
C SER A 334 -31.45 -12.80 -0.39
N ASP A 335 -30.21 -13.27 -0.42
CA ASP A 335 -29.79 -14.56 0.06
C ASP A 335 -28.61 -14.47 1.02
N ASP A 336 -28.84 -13.82 2.18
CA ASP A 336 -28.22 -14.06 3.49
C ASP A 336 -26.81 -14.73 3.40
N TYR A 337 -25.79 -14.14 2.73
CA TYR A 337 -24.38 -14.65 2.61
C TYR A 337 -24.01 -15.71 1.54
N LEU A 338 -24.89 -16.08 0.60
CA LEU A 338 -24.54 -17.09 -0.43
C LEU A 338 -23.77 -16.55 -1.63
N ASP A 339 -23.70 -15.24 -1.78
CA ASP A 339 -23.05 -14.52 -2.89
C ASP A 339 -22.21 -13.36 -2.33
N PRO A 340 -21.09 -13.65 -1.65
CA PRO A 340 -20.26 -12.61 -1.02
C PRO A 340 -19.72 -11.58 -2.02
N ASP A 341 -19.60 -11.94 -3.31
CA ASP A 341 -19.11 -11.02 -4.36
C ASP A 341 -20.18 -10.02 -4.85
N GLY A 342 -21.44 -10.16 -4.40
CA GLY A 342 -22.59 -9.39 -4.89
C GLY A 342 -22.65 -9.28 -6.41
N THR A 343 -22.64 -8.07 -6.95
CA THR A 343 -22.56 -7.80 -8.41
C THR A 343 -21.15 -7.55 -8.92
N ILE A 344 -20.17 -7.39 -8.04
CA ILE A 344 -18.77 -7.08 -8.36
C ILE A 344 -18.00 -8.40 -8.39
N ASN A 345 -18.31 -9.29 -9.34
CA ASN A 345 -17.70 -10.64 -9.39
C ASN A 345 -16.29 -10.65 -10.02
N ASN A 346 -15.61 -9.51 -10.13
CA ASN A 346 -14.24 -9.33 -10.63
C ASN A 346 -13.82 -7.85 -10.55
N THR A 347 -12.81 -7.53 -9.74
CA THR A 347 -12.30 -6.16 -9.54
C THR A 347 -11.67 -5.57 -10.80
N SER A 348 -10.97 -6.35 -11.64
CA SER A 348 -10.44 -5.87 -12.95
C SER A 348 -11.50 -5.36 -13.95
N GLY A 349 -12.79 -5.43 -13.60
CA GLY A 349 -13.88 -4.82 -14.37
C GLY A 349 -14.35 -3.45 -13.86
N LEU A 350 -13.78 -2.96 -12.75
CA LEU A 350 -14.01 -1.65 -12.17
C LEU A 350 -13.29 -0.56 -12.98
N PRO A 351 -13.56 0.73 -12.69
CA PRO A 351 -12.79 1.83 -13.26
C PRO A 351 -11.27 1.64 -13.08
N ASP A 352 -10.57 2.04 -14.13
CA ASP A 352 -9.15 1.83 -14.38
C ASP A 352 -8.77 2.94 -15.37
N ALA A 353 -8.37 4.08 -14.83
CA ALA A 353 -8.28 5.35 -15.52
C ALA A 353 -7.03 5.45 -16.39
N ASP A 354 -5.94 4.84 -15.95
CA ASP A 354 -4.67 4.70 -16.67
C ASP A 354 -4.60 3.41 -17.51
N GLY A 355 -5.38 2.38 -17.17
CA GLY A 355 -5.53 1.18 -17.99
C GLY A 355 -4.54 0.07 -17.65
N ASP A 356 -3.94 0.11 -16.46
CA ASP A 356 -2.70 -0.58 -16.13
C ASP A 356 -2.84 -1.98 -15.52
N VAL A 357 -4.08 -2.35 -15.18
CA VAL A 357 -4.44 -3.69 -14.68
C VAL A 357 -3.78 -4.81 -15.49
N ASN A 358 -3.71 -4.68 -16.82
CA ASN A 358 -3.16 -5.72 -17.70
C ASN A 358 -1.62 -5.70 -17.84
N GLY A 359 -0.97 -4.61 -17.43
CA GLY A 359 0.49 -4.41 -17.39
C GLY A 359 1.12 -4.75 -16.05
N GLY A 360 0.30 -4.98 -15.01
CA GLY A 360 0.76 -5.34 -13.67
C GLY A 360 0.43 -4.32 -12.59
N GLY A 361 -0.26 -3.23 -12.93
CA GLY A 361 -0.86 -2.29 -11.98
C GLY A 361 -2.24 -2.75 -11.48
N ASP A 362 -2.97 -1.83 -10.84
CA ASP A 362 -4.20 -2.10 -10.13
C ASP A 362 -5.40 -1.33 -10.74
N VAL A 363 -6.49 -1.19 -10.00
CA VAL A 363 -7.68 -0.42 -10.42
C VAL A 363 -7.72 0.86 -9.62
N ASP A 364 -8.48 1.86 -10.10
CA ASP A 364 -8.52 3.22 -9.55
C ASP A 364 -8.58 3.35 -8.02
N PHE A 365 -9.20 2.41 -7.28
CA PHE A 365 -9.29 2.48 -5.81
C PHE A 365 -8.04 1.98 -5.07
N ARG A 366 -7.03 1.52 -5.82
CA ARG A 366 -5.75 1.01 -5.34
C ARG A 366 -4.55 1.74 -5.94
N ASP A 367 -4.79 2.78 -6.73
CA ASP A 367 -3.79 3.45 -7.54
C ASP A 367 -3.62 4.92 -7.16
N THR A 368 -2.52 5.18 -6.43
CA THR A 368 -2.23 6.53 -5.89
C THR A 368 -2.04 7.64 -6.93
N GLU A 369 -1.73 7.32 -8.20
CA GLU A 369 -1.52 8.28 -9.29
C GLU A 369 -1.79 7.62 -10.65
N SER A 370 -2.28 8.37 -11.65
CA SER A 370 -2.32 7.86 -13.03
C SER A 370 -0.91 7.53 -13.53
N SER A 371 -0.64 6.25 -13.75
CA SER A 371 0.61 5.75 -14.35
C SER A 371 0.77 6.27 -15.80
N THR A 372 2.01 6.55 -16.22
CA THR A 372 2.32 7.00 -17.59
C THR A 372 2.88 5.84 -18.39
N ASP A 373 2.33 5.59 -19.57
CA ASP A 373 2.84 4.64 -20.56
C ASP A 373 3.29 5.50 -21.76
N SER A 374 4.58 5.85 -21.76
CA SER A 374 5.16 6.85 -22.66
C SER A 374 5.19 6.38 -24.12
N ASP A 375 5.34 5.08 -24.36
CA ASP A 375 5.43 4.50 -25.70
C ASP A 375 4.17 3.76 -26.21
N GLY A 376 3.22 3.47 -25.31
CA GLY A 376 1.95 2.84 -25.61
C GLY A 376 2.01 1.33 -25.82
N ASP A 377 3.00 0.64 -25.27
CA ASP A 377 3.16 -0.81 -25.39
C ASP A 377 2.33 -1.63 -24.39
N GLY A 378 1.84 -0.98 -23.33
CA GLY A 378 1.01 -1.54 -22.26
C GLY A 378 1.77 -1.94 -20.99
N ILE A 379 3.07 -1.63 -20.90
CA ILE A 379 3.87 -1.57 -19.67
C ILE A 379 4.07 -0.08 -19.34
N PHE A 380 4.00 0.29 -18.07
CA PHE A 380 4.07 1.69 -17.64
C PHE A 380 5.48 2.04 -17.20
N ASP A 381 5.87 3.31 -17.34
CA ASP A 381 7.22 3.83 -17.10
C ASP A 381 7.79 3.44 -15.70
N GLU A 382 6.93 3.18 -14.70
CA GLU A 382 7.40 2.72 -13.38
C GLU A 382 7.88 1.25 -13.35
N ALA A 383 7.42 0.44 -14.31
CA ALA A 383 7.70 -0.98 -14.47
C ALA A 383 8.43 -1.33 -15.77
N ASP A 384 8.49 -0.40 -16.73
CA ASP A 384 9.24 -0.49 -17.96
C ASP A 384 10.76 -0.35 -17.69
N LEU A 385 11.57 -0.90 -18.57
CA LEU A 385 13.04 -0.76 -18.56
C LEU A 385 13.57 -0.01 -19.79
N ASP A 386 12.69 0.42 -20.69
CA ASP A 386 12.92 1.07 -21.98
C ASP A 386 11.69 1.97 -22.27
N ASP A 387 11.49 3.03 -21.47
CA ASP A 387 10.24 3.82 -21.38
C ASP A 387 9.72 4.40 -22.71
N ASP A 388 10.59 4.58 -23.71
CA ASP A 388 10.23 5.09 -25.03
C ASP A 388 10.31 4.05 -26.15
N ASN A 389 10.68 2.82 -25.79
CA ASN A 389 10.83 1.65 -26.65
C ASN A 389 11.79 1.86 -27.83
N ASP A 390 12.79 2.71 -27.69
CA ASP A 390 13.82 2.93 -28.71
C ASP A 390 14.88 1.80 -28.74
N GLY A 391 14.86 0.90 -27.76
CA GLY A 391 15.73 -0.25 -27.66
C GLY A 391 17.00 -0.02 -26.82
N ILE A 392 17.23 1.19 -26.35
CA ILE A 392 18.18 1.57 -25.29
C ILE A 392 17.44 1.44 -23.95
N LEU A 393 18.13 1.02 -22.90
CA LEU A 393 17.46 0.83 -21.60
C LEU A 393 17.63 2.08 -20.76
N ASP A 394 16.66 2.47 -19.92
CA ASP A 394 16.81 3.65 -19.05
C ASP A 394 18.00 3.52 -18.08
N SER A 395 18.38 2.28 -17.78
CA SER A 395 19.61 1.95 -17.03
C SER A 395 20.90 2.46 -17.67
N VAL A 396 20.86 2.71 -18.98
CA VAL A 396 21.92 3.25 -19.82
C VAL A 396 21.73 4.75 -19.98
N GLU A 397 20.54 5.22 -20.34
CA GLU A 397 20.29 6.66 -20.60
C GLU A 397 20.38 7.49 -19.33
N CYS A 398 19.84 6.95 -18.24
CA CYS A 398 19.88 7.59 -16.93
C CYS A 398 21.14 7.20 -16.14
N PHE A 399 22.16 6.66 -16.83
CA PHE A 399 23.40 6.25 -16.21
C PHE A 399 24.23 7.45 -15.75
N GLU A 400 24.14 7.75 -14.46
CA GLU A 400 25.11 8.63 -13.81
C GLU A 400 26.23 7.82 -13.15
N THR A 401 27.50 8.22 -13.40
CA THR A 401 28.63 7.57 -12.73
C THR A 401 28.53 7.79 -11.21
N PRO A 402 28.45 6.70 -10.41
CA PRO A 402 28.33 6.84 -8.97
C PRO A 402 29.57 7.53 -8.40
N VAL A 403 29.36 8.62 -7.69
CA VAL A 403 30.42 9.39 -7.04
C VAL A 403 30.61 8.97 -5.58
N THR A 404 29.62 8.30 -5.01
CA THR A 404 29.67 7.78 -3.65
C THR A 404 30.37 6.42 -3.60
N VAL A 405 31.19 6.20 -2.57
CA VAL A 405 31.84 4.90 -2.31
C VAL A 405 31.41 4.40 -0.93
N GLY A 406 30.91 3.17 -0.88
CA GLY A 406 30.47 2.50 0.35
C GLY A 406 31.62 1.83 1.13
N PRO A 407 31.35 1.36 2.36
CA PRO A 407 30.11 1.55 3.10
C PRO A 407 29.92 3.02 3.51
N ILE A 408 28.67 3.51 3.46
CA ILE A 408 28.34 4.84 3.96
C ILE A 408 28.46 4.85 5.47
N ASN A 409 28.97 5.94 6.04
CA ASN A 409 29.16 6.07 7.48
C ASN A 409 28.11 7.00 8.11
N SER A 410 27.95 6.89 9.42
CA SER A 410 27.02 7.72 10.23
C SER A 410 27.18 9.25 10.13
N GLY A 411 28.28 9.76 9.56
CA GLY A 411 28.45 11.19 9.28
C GLY A 411 27.83 11.65 7.96
N ASN A 412 27.48 10.70 7.10
CA ASN A 412 26.97 10.92 5.74
C ASN A 412 25.58 10.32 5.52
N ALA A 413 25.10 9.47 6.42
CA ALA A 413 23.75 8.90 6.36
C ALA A 413 22.95 9.15 7.64
N SER A 414 21.64 9.35 7.48
CA SER A 414 20.65 9.32 8.57
C SER A 414 19.37 8.64 8.11
N PHE A 415 18.66 8.03 9.05
CA PHE A 415 17.41 7.29 8.80
C PHE A 415 16.26 8.03 9.45
N ASP A 416 15.16 8.19 8.73
CA ASP A 416 13.92 8.74 9.28
C ASP A 416 12.91 7.60 9.47
N PHE A 417 12.54 7.37 10.72
CA PHE A 417 11.59 6.33 11.09
C PHE A 417 10.33 6.94 11.68
N THR A 418 9.19 6.41 11.26
CA THR A 418 7.91 6.47 11.98
C THR A 418 7.81 5.27 12.93
N GLY A 419 7.08 5.45 14.03
CA GLY A 419 7.05 4.49 15.12
C GLY A 419 8.28 4.56 16.06
N ASN A 420 8.16 3.90 17.21
CA ASN A 420 9.22 3.88 18.23
C ASN A 420 9.98 2.54 18.28
N GLY A 421 9.68 1.64 17.36
CA GLY A 421 10.09 0.24 17.43
C GLY A 421 9.59 -0.45 18.71
N GLY A 422 10.41 -1.35 19.23
CA GLY A 422 10.06 -2.20 20.36
C GLY A 422 9.06 -3.27 19.93
N SER A 423 7.87 -3.22 20.51
CA SER A 423 6.72 -4.03 20.10
C SER A 423 5.75 -3.29 19.18
N ASN A 424 6.20 -2.20 18.57
CA ASN A 424 5.44 -1.42 17.58
C ASN A 424 6.27 -1.32 16.31
N ASN A 425 5.66 -0.81 15.25
CA ASN A 425 6.31 -0.57 13.97
C ASN A 425 7.55 0.32 14.08
N ALA A 426 8.46 0.08 13.14
CA ALA A 426 9.66 0.86 12.90
C ALA A 426 9.76 1.08 11.38
N ASP A 427 8.87 1.91 10.85
CA ASP A 427 8.70 2.10 9.41
C ASP A 427 9.71 3.12 8.92
N LEU A 428 10.56 2.72 7.98
CA LEU A 428 11.57 3.59 7.40
C LEU A 428 10.93 4.43 6.30
N ASN A 429 10.72 5.73 6.53
CA ASN A 429 10.10 6.60 5.51
C ASN A 429 11.09 6.96 4.41
N PHE A 430 12.33 7.30 4.80
CA PHE A 430 13.38 7.63 3.86
C PHE A 430 14.77 7.53 4.50
N VAL A 431 15.78 7.39 3.66
CA VAL A 431 17.19 7.53 4.04
C VAL A 431 17.74 8.81 3.46
N THR A 432 18.44 9.59 4.29
CA THR A 432 19.20 10.73 3.80
C THR A 432 20.66 10.34 3.62
N ILE A 433 21.20 10.42 2.40
CA ILE A 433 22.61 10.15 2.10
C ILE A 433 23.22 11.41 1.48
N ASN A 434 24.30 11.92 2.08
CA ASN A 434 24.97 13.15 1.67
C ASN A 434 24.06 14.40 1.52
N GLY A 435 22.86 14.37 2.14
CA GLY A 435 21.87 15.44 2.09
C GLY A 435 20.75 15.25 1.07
N VAL A 436 20.77 14.16 0.30
CA VAL A 436 19.69 13.74 -0.63
C VAL A 436 18.82 12.70 0.07
N GLN A 437 17.51 12.75 -0.12
CA GLN A 437 16.55 11.80 0.47
C GLN A 437 16.16 10.74 -0.57
N TYR A 438 16.21 9.48 -0.14
CA TYR A 438 15.85 8.29 -0.91
C TYR A 438 14.65 7.66 -0.20
N SER A 439 13.51 7.62 -0.88
CA SER A 439 12.22 7.17 -0.33
C SER A 439 11.53 6.13 -1.21
N GLN A 440 12.07 5.83 -2.40
CA GLN A 440 11.53 4.80 -3.27
C GLN A 440 12.18 3.47 -2.91
N PHE A 441 11.37 2.51 -2.47
CA PHE A 441 11.81 1.19 -2.02
C PHE A 441 11.52 0.17 -3.11
N LEU A 442 12.57 -0.45 -3.65
CA LEU A 442 12.40 -1.57 -4.58
C LEU A 442 12.23 -2.85 -3.76
N VAL A 443 11.05 -3.45 -3.88
CA VAL A 443 10.65 -4.64 -3.13
C VAL A 443 10.75 -5.90 -3.98
N PRO A 444 11.05 -7.07 -3.40
CA PRO A 444 11.16 -8.31 -4.17
C PRO A 444 9.80 -8.95 -4.46
N ASP A 445 9.72 -9.68 -5.56
CA ASP A 445 8.51 -10.39 -6.01
C ASP A 445 8.44 -11.84 -5.56
N ALA A 446 9.61 -12.44 -5.32
CA ALA A 446 9.67 -13.79 -4.81
C ALA A 446 10.81 -14.00 -3.81
N TYR A 447 10.54 -14.90 -2.88
CA TYR A 447 11.51 -15.40 -1.91
C TYR A 447 11.72 -16.91 -2.11
N ALA A 448 12.97 -17.35 -2.08
CA ALA A 448 13.31 -18.77 -2.05
C ALA A 448 14.48 -19.06 -1.11
N GLU A 449 14.35 -20.06 -0.25
CA GLU A 449 15.41 -20.43 0.69
C GLU A 449 16.08 -21.79 0.41
N SER A 450 17.35 -21.89 0.83
CA SER A 450 18.12 -23.13 0.85
C SER A 450 18.92 -23.25 2.14
N PHE A 451 18.25 -23.61 3.23
CA PHE A 451 18.88 -23.91 4.52
C PHE A 451 19.15 -25.40 4.68
N ALA A 452 20.35 -25.79 5.09
CA ALA A 452 20.73 -27.19 5.31
C ALA A 452 20.04 -27.85 6.52
N SER A 453 19.34 -27.06 7.34
CA SER A 453 18.61 -27.54 8.52
C SER A 453 17.41 -28.40 8.12
N ASN A 454 17.07 -29.36 8.98
CA ASN A 454 15.82 -30.13 8.90
C ASN A 454 14.87 -29.81 10.08
N SER A 455 15.10 -28.67 10.74
CA SER A 455 14.34 -28.20 11.88
C SER A 455 13.70 -26.86 11.54
N ASP A 456 12.39 -26.81 11.72
CA ASP A 456 11.46 -25.67 11.70
C ASP A 456 11.84 -24.46 12.59
N GLN A 457 13.00 -24.49 13.23
CA GLN A 457 13.39 -23.54 14.27
C GLN A 457 14.70 -22.83 13.93
N VAL A 458 14.94 -22.64 12.64
CA VAL A 458 16.19 -22.04 12.12
C VAL A 458 15.95 -20.71 11.46
N VAL A 459 14.82 -20.56 10.77
CA VAL A 459 14.36 -19.32 10.15
C VAL A 459 12.97 -19.03 10.72
N PHE A 460 12.75 -17.78 11.14
CA PHE A 460 11.46 -17.32 11.63
C PHE A 460 11.14 -15.94 11.06
N GLU A 461 9.86 -15.66 10.97
CA GLU A 461 9.35 -14.33 10.79
C GLU A 461 9.11 -13.75 12.19
N ASN A 462 9.44 -12.47 12.32
CA ASN A 462 9.23 -11.72 13.54
C ASN A 462 8.54 -10.41 13.16
N PHE A 463 7.33 -10.21 13.66
CA PHE A 463 6.54 -9.01 13.45
C PHE A 463 6.33 -8.32 14.80
N ASN A 464 6.95 -7.15 14.99
CA ASN A 464 6.78 -6.34 16.20
C ASN A 464 7.03 -7.12 17.51
N GLY A 465 7.96 -8.08 17.49
CA GLY A 465 8.32 -8.89 18.65
C GLY A 465 7.46 -10.13 18.86
N ILE A 466 6.47 -10.38 18.01
CA ILE A 466 5.79 -11.67 17.90
C ILE A 466 6.63 -12.51 16.94
N SER A 467 7.27 -13.56 17.46
CA SER A 467 8.04 -14.48 16.62
C SER A 467 7.21 -15.71 16.26
N GLY A 468 7.35 -16.18 15.02
CA GLY A 468 6.76 -17.45 14.54
C GLY A 468 7.33 -18.71 15.22
N SER A 469 8.08 -18.58 16.31
CA SER A 469 8.68 -19.69 17.06
C SER A 469 7.63 -20.41 17.94
N GLY A 470 6.72 -21.17 17.32
CA GLY A 470 5.74 -21.99 18.01
C GLY A 470 4.35 -21.97 17.39
N THR A 471 3.47 -22.88 17.85
CA THR A 471 2.08 -23.09 17.39
C THR A 471 1.12 -21.95 17.78
N GLY A 472 1.53 -20.68 17.63
CA GLY A 472 0.74 -19.53 18.03
C GLY A 472 1.40 -18.17 17.77
N GLY A 473 2.30 -18.08 16.78
CA GLY A 473 2.60 -16.82 16.08
C GLY A 473 1.91 -16.86 14.72
N ALA A 474 1.62 -15.70 14.13
CA ALA A 474 0.77 -15.52 12.94
C ALA A 474 1.18 -16.32 11.68
N SER A 475 2.40 -16.87 11.63
CA SER A 475 3.09 -17.21 10.37
C SER A 475 3.61 -18.67 10.25
N GLY A 476 3.49 -19.49 11.30
CA GLY A 476 3.95 -20.90 11.26
C GLY A 476 5.48 -21.06 11.10
N ASN A 477 5.97 -22.28 10.81
CA ASN A 477 7.42 -22.57 10.72
C ASN A 477 7.92 -22.82 9.29
N ASN A 478 9.20 -22.50 9.01
CA ASN A 478 9.75 -22.48 7.66
C ASN A 478 9.76 -23.79 6.86
N ILE A 479 9.97 -24.95 7.48
CA ILE A 479 10.05 -26.25 6.75
C ILE A 479 8.69 -26.94 6.67
N SER A 480 7.85 -26.74 7.68
CA SER A 480 6.55 -27.40 7.82
C SER A 480 5.40 -26.60 7.23
N ASN A 481 5.57 -25.30 6.99
CA ASN A 481 4.59 -24.46 6.32
C ASN A 481 4.85 -24.43 4.80
N PRO A 482 3.95 -24.98 3.95
CA PRO A 482 4.12 -24.94 2.50
C PRO A 482 4.06 -23.52 1.91
N ASN A 483 3.46 -22.56 2.62
CA ASN A 483 3.31 -21.16 2.22
C ASN A 483 4.40 -20.25 2.80
N TRP A 484 5.43 -20.83 3.44
CA TRP A 484 6.49 -20.08 4.12
C TRP A 484 7.10 -18.97 3.27
N ASN A 485 7.38 -19.26 2.00
CA ASN A 485 8.02 -18.28 1.11
C ASN A 485 7.18 -17.01 0.94
N ASN A 486 5.85 -17.12 0.86
CA ASN A 486 4.97 -15.96 0.72
C ASN A 486 4.88 -15.18 2.03
N ILE A 487 4.80 -15.89 3.16
CA ILE A 487 4.74 -15.28 4.48
C ILE A 487 6.00 -14.46 4.78
N ILE A 488 7.18 -15.03 4.55
CA ILE A 488 8.43 -14.33 4.81
C ILE A 488 8.70 -13.23 3.76
N LEU A 489 8.15 -13.36 2.55
CA LEU A 489 8.26 -12.34 1.51
C LEU A 489 7.65 -11.01 1.98
N ASN A 490 6.52 -11.03 2.68
CA ASN A 490 5.89 -9.82 3.25
C ASN A 490 6.83 -9.06 4.18
N ALA A 491 7.73 -9.77 4.88
CA ALA A 491 8.78 -9.10 5.64
C ALA A 491 9.69 -8.31 4.69
N PHE A 492 10.15 -8.88 3.59
CA PHE A 492 11.03 -8.14 2.66
C PHE A 492 10.33 -7.07 1.83
N ARG A 493 9.00 -7.10 1.71
CA ARG A 493 8.19 -6.05 1.06
C ARG A 493 7.84 -4.90 2.00
N SER A 494 7.65 -5.17 3.29
CA SER A 494 7.27 -4.16 4.27
C SER A 494 8.43 -3.25 4.70
N ASN A 495 8.19 -1.93 4.69
CA ASN A 495 9.08 -0.89 5.20
C ASN A 495 9.26 -0.91 6.73
N ASN A 496 8.56 -1.78 7.45
CA ASN A 496 8.70 -1.97 8.89
C ASN A 496 9.97 -2.78 9.21
N PHE A 497 10.99 -2.17 9.81
CA PHE A 497 12.24 -2.85 10.19
C PHE A 497 12.11 -3.72 11.46
N ASN A 498 10.92 -3.71 12.10
CA ASN A 498 10.55 -4.61 13.19
C ASN A 498 9.69 -5.79 12.74
N HIS A 499 9.23 -5.79 11.49
CA HIS A 499 8.98 -7.00 10.72
C HIS A 499 10.36 -7.46 10.21
N PHE A 500 10.80 -8.73 10.26
CA PHE A 500 12.08 -9.22 9.65
C PHE A 500 12.28 -10.73 9.77
N GLN A 501 13.27 -11.23 9.02
CA GLN A 501 13.72 -12.61 9.09
C GLN A 501 14.70 -12.82 10.26
N GLU A 502 14.30 -13.63 11.24
CA GLU A 502 15.12 -14.03 12.37
C GLU A 502 15.81 -15.37 12.10
N LEU A 503 17.13 -15.43 12.32
CA LEU A 503 17.94 -16.63 12.14
C LEU A 503 18.50 -17.11 13.49
N THR A 504 18.53 -18.43 13.71
CA THR A 504 19.11 -18.99 14.95
C THR A 504 20.55 -19.44 14.81
N GLY A 505 21.18 -19.75 15.95
CA GLY A 505 22.55 -20.24 16.06
C GLY A 505 22.93 -21.53 15.31
N SER A 506 22.01 -22.13 14.55
CA SER A 506 22.23 -23.37 13.78
C SER A 506 22.53 -23.13 12.30
N VAL A 507 22.51 -21.87 11.85
CA VAL A 507 22.72 -21.50 10.45
C VAL A 507 24.19 -21.69 10.04
N LEU A 508 24.39 -22.21 8.83
CA LEU A 508 25.69 -22.36 8.18
C LEU A 508 25.92 -21.24 7.18
N ASN A 509 27.18 -20.88 6.94
CA ASN A 509 27.55 -19.94 5.88
C ASN A 509 27.38 -20.49 4.45
N SER A 510 26.85 -21.70 4.32
CA SER A 510 26.43 -22.31 3.06
C SER A 510 24.93 -22.22 2.85
N ASP A 511 24.19 -21.78 3.87
CA ASP A 511 22.76 -21.57 3.79
C ASP A 511 22.50 -20.17 3.21
N PHE A 512 21.44 -20.03 2.44
CA PHE A 512 21.12 -18.78 1.77
C PHE A 512 19.63 -18.65 1.50
N TYR A 513 19.20 -17.42 1.25
CA TYR A 513 17.94 -17.12 0.60
C TYR A 513 18.18 -16.26 -0.63
N THR A 514 17.25 -16.31 -1.57
CA THR A 514 17.27 -15.56 -2.81
C THR A 514 16.02 -14.71 -2.88
N LEU A 515 16.22 -13.42 -3.12
CA LEU A 515 15.19 -12.46 -3.48
C LEU A 515 15.21 -12.31 -5.00
N THR A 516 14.06 -12.44 -5.64
CA THR A 516 13.89 -12.27 -7.10
C THR A 516 12.99 -11.08 -7.36
N TYR A 517 13.30 -10.35 -8.43
CA TYR A 517 12.52 -9.22 -8.93
C TYR A 517 12.03 -9.58 -10.33
N ASP A 518 10.73 -9.46 -10.55
CA ASP A 518 10.11 -9.73 -11.84
C ASP A 518 10.47 -8.64 -12.84
N VAL A 519 10.55 -7.39 -12.42
CA VAL A 519 11.25 -6.32 -13.14
C VAL A 519 12.73 -6.27 -12.68
N PRO A 520 13.71 -6.61 -13.54
CA PRO A 520 15.14 -6.56 -13.18
C PRO A 520 15.59 -5.16 -12.73
N ILE A 521 16.34 -5.07 -11.62
CA ILE A 521 16.75 -3.76 -11.08
C ILE A 521 17.97 -3.21 -11.82
N PRO A 522 17.89 -2.03 -12.45
CA PRO A 522 19.01 -1.41 -13.12
C PRO A 522 20.09 -0.93 -12.15
N VAL A 523 21.36 -1.15 -12.52
CA VAL A 523 22.52 -0.64 -11.78
C VAL A 523 22.97 0.69 -12.40
N SER A 524 22.11 1.70 -12.28
CA SER A 524 22.32 3.08 -12.73
C SER A 524 22.18 4.07 -11.56
N GLY A 525 22.68 5.29 -11.75
CA GLY A 525 22.54 6.39 -10.79
C GLY A 525 23.09 6.13 -9.37
N GLU A 526 22.60 6.93 -8.42
CA GLU A 526 22.89 6.78 -6.99
C GLU A 526 21.80 5.92 -6.30
N SER A 527 21.64 4.67 -6.74
CA SER A 527 20.85 3.67 -5.99
C SER A 527 21.66 3.02 -4.88
N PHE A 528 21.01 2.61 -3.79
CA PHE A 528 21.67 2.04 -2.62
C PHE A 528 21.04 0.73 -2.17
N ILE A 529 21.90 -0.27 -1.92
CA ILE A 529 21.50 -1.47 -1.20
C ILE A 529 21.69 -1.28 0.30
N LEU A 530 20.63 -1.56 1.05
CA LEU A 530 20.56 -1.53 2.50
C LEU A 530 20.56 -2.96 3.01
N VAL A 531 21.41 -3.23 3.99
CA VAL A 531 21.42 -4.51 4.71
C VAL A 531 21.25 -4.21 6.18
N SER A 532 20.13 -4.67 6.74
CA SER A 532 19.84 -4.51 8.16
C SER A 532 20.26 -5.72 8.95
N GLU A 533 20.69 -5.48 10.18
CA GLU A 533 21.02 -6.53 11.12
C GLU A 533 20.67 -6.10 12.54
N ARG A 534 20.14 -7.03 13.32
CA ARG A 534 19.84 -6.77 14.72
C ARG A 534 21.09 -6.94 15.55
N ASN A 535 21.31 -6.01 16.48
CA ASN A 535 22.35 -6.09 17.50
C ASN A 535 23.82 -5.96 17.01
N LEU A 536 24.00 -5.70 15.72
CA LEU A 536 25.23 -5.32 15.00
C LEU A 536 26.34 -6.38 15.09
N ASN A 537 25.99 -7.68 15.04
CA ASN A 537 26.92 -8.77 15.34
C ASN A 537 27.24 -9.73 14.18
N ASN A 538 26.44 -9.74 13.12
CA ASN A 538 26.53 -10.66 11.99
C ASN A 538 26.85 -9.93 10.69
N GLY A 539 27.72 -10.53 9.88
CA GLY A 539 27.99 -10.08 8.51
C GLY A 539 27.20 -10.92 7.51
N PHE A 540 27.00 -10.35 6.32
CA PHE A 540 26.38 -11.02 5.18
C PHE A 540 27.31 -11.04 3.97
N ASN A 541 27.16 -12.06 3.14
CA ASN A 541 27.70 -12.09 1.79
C ASN A 541 26.50 -12.04 0.83
N LEU A 542 26.51 -11.07 -0.06
CA LEU A 542 25.49 -10.89 -1.08
C LEU A 542 26.10 -11.20 -2.45
N GLU A 543 25.32 -11.84 -3.31
CA GLU A 543 25.66 -12.16 -4.69
C GLU A 543 24.51 -11.74 -5.60
N ALA A 544 24.79 -10.92 -6.63
CA ALA A 544 23.81 -10.45 -7.61
C ALA A 544 23.90 -11.29 -8.88
N PHE A 545 22.74 -11.67 -9.42
CA PHE A 545 22.63 -12.47 -10.65
C PHE A 545 21.71 -11.79 -11.65
N ASP A 546 22.06 -11.92 -12.93
CA ASP A 546 21.19 -11.55 -14.05
C ASP A 546 20.10 -12.63 -14.31
N ALA A 547 19.21 -12.37 -15.28
CA ALA A 547 18.14 -13.30 -15.67
C ALA A 547 18.64 -14.67 -16.16
N ASN A 548 19.88 -14.75 -16.65
CA ASN A 548 20.52 -15.99 -17.07
C ASN A 548 21.18 -16.76 -15.91
N GLY A 549 21.09 -16.24 -14.67
CA GLY A 549 21.74 -16.79 -13.49
C GLY A 549 23.26 -16.62 -13.49
N VAL A 550 23.79 -15.65 -14.25
CA VAL A 550 25.22 -15.29 -14.24
C VAL A 550 25.49 -14.34 -13.10
N LEU A 551 26.54 -14.61 -12.33
CA LEU A 551 27.00 -13.74 -11.26
C LEU A 551 27.58 -12.43 -11.84
N ILE A 552 26.95 -11.31 -11.55
CA ILE A 552 27.33 -9.96 -12.03
C ILE A 552 27.94 -9.08 -10.92
N GLY A 553 27.82 -9.51 -9.66
CA GLY A 553 28.22 -8.73 -8.50
C GLY A 553 28.34 -9.53 -7.21
N SER A 554 29.17 -9.09 -6.28
CA SER A 554 29.27 -9.68 -4.95
C SER A 554 29.72 -8.64 -3.92
N LEU A 555 29.11 -8.65 -2.74
CA LEU A 555 29.38 -7.70 -1.66
C LEU A 555 29.50 -8.41 -0.30
N ASP A 556 30.57 -8.10 0.44
CA ASP A 556 30.76 -8.55 1.82
C ASP A 556 30.35 -7.41 2.77
N VAL A 557 29.30 -7.62 3.56
CA VAL A 557 28.85 -6.69 4.60
C VAL A 557 29.50 -7.08 5.92
N LEU A 558 30.32 -6.17 6.46
CA LEU A 558 31.03 -6.41 7.72
C LEU A 558 30.27 -5.80 8.90
N THR A 559 30.45 -6.38 10.09
CA THR A 559 29.86 -5.83 11.32
C THR A 559 30.32 -4.42 11.68
N SER A 560 31.42 -3.95 11.09
CA SER A 560 31.90 -2.58 11.23
C SER A 560 31.13 -1.56 10.39
N ASP A 561 30.31 -2.03 9.46
CA ASP A 561 29.73 -1.22 8.40
C ASP A 561 28.32 -0.74 8.77
N TYR A 562 27.69 -1.37 9.77
CA TYR A 562 26.40 -0.95 10.31
C TYR A 562 26.45 0.41 11.00
N ILE A 563 25.48 1.24 10.65
CA ILE A 563 25.11 2.45 11.36
C ILE A 563 23.94 2.10 12.29
N GLY A 564 24.11 2.32 13.59
CA GLY A 564 23.01 2.17 14.56
C GLY A 564 21.94 3.24 14.31
N THR A 565 20.70 2.79 14.13
CA THR A 565 19.54 3.66 13.87
C THR A 565 19.04 4.36 15.14
N GLY A 566 19.37 3.82 16.32
CA GLY A 566 18.77 4.21 17.60
C GLY A 566 17.39 3.60 17.88
N ILE A 567 16.79 2.92 16.90
CA ILE A 567 15.56 2.13 17.07
C ILE A 567 15.94 0.74 17.58
N ASN A 568 15.14 0.20 18.50
CA ASN A 568 15.37 -1.12 19.08
C ASN A 568 14.19 -2.04 18.79
N THR A 569 14.45 -3.35 18.71
CA THR A 569 13.42 -4.38 18.70
C THR A 569 12.79 -4.56 20.08
N SER A 570 11.74 -5.38 20.17
CA SER A 570 10.99 -5.68 21.40
C SER A 570 11.85 -6.20 22.55
N ILE A 571 12.97 -6.85 22.23
CA ILE A 571 13.92 -7.39 23.21
C ILE A 571 15.11 -6.44 23.49
N GLY A 572 15.06 -5.21 22.98
CA GLY A 572 16.04 -4.16 23.24
C GLY A 572 17.34 -4.31 22.45
N GLN A 573 17.30 -5.00 21.31
CA GLN A 573 18.41 -5.05 20.37
C GLN A 573 18.28 -3.90 19.38
N GLU A 574 19.37 -3.13 19.19
CA GLU A 574 19.38 -2.02 18.24
C GLU A 574 19.38 -2.53 16.80
N ILE A 575 18.64 -1.87 15.92
CA ILE A 575 18.64 -2.15 14.48
C ILE A 575 19.81 -1.38 13.86
N GLY A 576 20.73 -2.09 13.22
CA GLY A 576 21.82 -1.53 12.45
C GLY A 576 21.55 -1.64 10.96
N ILE A 577 21.91 -0.61 10.19
CA ILE A 577 21.78 -0.63 8.72
C ILE A 577 23.13 -0.30 8.10
N ALA A 578 23.62 -1.16 7.21
CA ALA A 578 24.76 -0.91 6.36
C ALA A 578 24.26 -0.48 4.98
N LEU A 579 24.90 0.52 4.38
CA LEU A 579 24.52 1.08 3.07
C LEU A 579 25.70 1.02 2.11
N TYR A 580 25.43 0.57 0.89
CA TYR A 580 26.39 0.55 -0.20
C TYR A 580 25.73 1.07 -1.48
N PRO A 581 26.44 1.85 -2.30
CA PRO A 581 26.01 2.12 -3.66
C PRO A 581 25.78 0.81 -4.43
N LEU A 582 24.70 0.72 -5.20
CA LEU A 582 24.34 -0.49 -5.94
C LEU A 582 25.41 -0.86 -6.98
N SER A 583 26.02 0.15 -7.59
CA SER A 583 27.19 0.06 -8.47
C SER A 583 28.48 -0.45 -7.83
N GLN A 584 28.55 -0.48 -6.49
CA GLN A 584 29.62 -1.16 -5.77
C GLN A 584 29.31 -2.66 -5.60
N PHE A 585 28.03 -3.02 -5.57
CA PHE A 585 27.57 -4.39 -5.41
C PHE A 585 27.59 -5.14 -6.74
N ALA A 586 27.04 -4.56 -7.79
CA ALA A 586 26.96 -5.12 -9.14
C ALA A 586 27.62 -4.19 -10.17
N THR A 587 27.87 -4.71 -11.37
CA THR A 587 28.53 -3.95 -12.43
C THR A 587 27.60 -2.81 -12.88
N ALA A 588 28.11 -1.58 -12.95
CA ALA A 588 27.38 -0.44 -13.49
C ALA A 588 26.86 -0.71 -14.91
N GLY A 589 25.61 -0.35 -15.20
CA GLY A 589 24.93 -0.63 -16.48
C GLY A 589 24.52 -2.10 -16.69
N SER A 590 24.52 -2.92 -15.63
CA SER A 590 23.88 -4.24 -15.65
C SER A 590 22.55 -4.21 -14.92
N VAL A 591 21.72 -5.24 -15.10
CA VAL A 591 20.47 -5.40 -14.35
C VAL A 591 20.55 -6.58 -13.38
N ILE A 592 19.96 -6.43 -12.20
CA ILE A 592 19.91 -7.44 -11.14
C ILE A 592 18.53 -8.10 -11.17
N LYS A 593 18.45 -9.38 -11.59
CA LYS A 593 17.22 -10.17 -11.50
C LYS A 593 17.04 -10.80 -10.12
N SER A 594 18.14 -11.19 -9.48
CA SER A 594 18.07 -11.82 -8.16
C SER A 594 19.28 -11.53 -7.29
N ILE A 595 19.03 -11.49 -5.98
CA ILE A 595 20.04 -11.28 -4.95
C ILE A 595 20.03 -12.48 -4.03
N THR A 596 21.14 -13.21 -3.98
CA THR A 596 21.35 -14.28 -3.01
C THR A 596 22.07 -13.73 -1.79
N VAL A 597 21.52 -13.99 -0.60
CA VAL A 597 22.04 -13.51 0.67
C VAL A 597 22.42 -14.71 1.53
N SER A 598 23.68 -14.72 1.99
CA SER A 598 24.23 -15.77 2.85
C SER A 598 24.88 -15.17 4.09
N PRO A 599 24.86 -15.87 5.25
CA PRO A 599 25.65 -15.45 6.41
C PRO A 599 27.16 -15.55 6.14
N SER A 600 27.94 -14.57 6.59
CA SER A 600 29.40 -14.61 6.39
C SER A 600 30.09 -15.72 7.22
N ILE A 601 29.49 -16.15 8.32
CA ILE A 601 30.04 -17.18 9.23
C ILE A 601 28.94 -18.12 9.76
N ASN A 602 29.33 -19.30 10.23
CA ASN A 602 28.41 -20.21 10.92
C ASN A 602 28.07 -19.67 12.31
N GLY A 603 26.81 -19.81 12.74
CA GLY A 603 26.39 -19.45 14.09
C GLY A 603 25.02 -18.78 14.10
N ASP A 604 24.90 -17.71 14.91
CA ASP A 604 23.81 -16.75 14.83
C ASP A 604 23.82 -16.24 13.39
N GLY A 605 22.88 -16.67 12.54
CA GLY A 605 22.78 -16.13 11.19
C GLY A 605 22.52 -14.63 11.27
N GLY A 606 22.76 -13.89 10.18
CA GLY A 606 22.37 -12.48 10.17
C GLY A 606 20.84 -12.35 10.14
N ASP A 607 20.28 -11.79 11.19
CA ASP A 607 18.85 -11.56 11.38
C ASP A 607 18.51 -10.12 10.98
N GLY A 608 17.56 -9.94 10.06
CA GLY A 608 17.29 -8.64 9.44
C GLY A 608 16.70 -8.79 8.04
N LYS A 609 16.99 -7.83 7.16
CA LYS A 609 16.46 -7.71 5.80
C LYS A 609 17.47 -7.07 4.84
N VAL A 610 17.20 -7.21 3.54
CA VAL A 610 17.91 -6.52 2.46
C VAL A 610 16.87 -5.74 1.65
N PHE A 611 17.15 -4.47 1.39
CA PHE A 611 16.31 -3.57 0.59
C PHE A 611 17.18 -2.83 -0.41
N ILE A 612 16.56 -2.34 -1.49
CA ILE A 612 17.16 -1.34 -2.36
C ILE A 612 16.34 -0.06 -2.25
N VAL A 613 17.02 1.07 -2.13
CA VAL A 613 16.40 2.39 -2.18
C VAL A 613 16.98 3.17 -3.34
N THR A 614 16.10 3.89 -4.02
CA THR A 614 16.42 4.83 -5.08
C THR A 614 15.84 6.20 -4.77
N GLU A 615 16.35 7.21 -5.46
CA GLU A 615 15.63 8.48 -5.58
C GLU A 615 14.51 8.32 -6.60
N VAL A 616 13.57 9.27 -6.66
CA VAL A 616 12.71 9.39 -7.83
C VAL A 616 13.63 9.47 -9.04
N PHE A 617 13.45 8.60 -10.02
CA PHE A 617 14.37 8.43 -11.14
C PHE A 617 14.65 9.81 -11.76
N THR A 618 15.90 10.27 -11.70
CA THR A 618 16.32 11.53 -12.33
C THR A 618 17.24 11.18 -13.48
N CYS A 619 16.66 11.07 -14.67
CA CYS A 619 17.40 10.97 -15.90
C CYS A 619 17.97 12.33 -16.30
N LYS A 620 19.06 12.29 -17.06
CA LYS A 620 19.64 13.49 -17.65
C LYS A 620 18.77 13.92 -18.83
N ASP A 621 18.87 15.20 -19.14
CA ASP A 621 18.37 15.82 -20.36
C ASP A 621 19.66 16.30 -21.05
N SER A 622 20.14 15.51 -22.01
CA SER A 622 21.50 15.60 -22.55
C SER A 622 21.70 16.83 -23.40
N ASP A 623 20.68 17.23 -24.13
CA ASP A 623 20.69 18.37 -25.04
C ASP A 623 20.02 19.65 -24.47
N GLY A 624 19.32 19.51 -23.34
CA GLY A 624 18.70 20.61 -22.60
C GLY A 624 17.38 21.11 -23.17
N ASP A 625 16.65 20.28 -23.93
CA ASP A 625 15.41 20.65 -24.59
C ASP A 625 14.15 20.54 -23.69
N GLY A 626 14.28 19.82 -22.57
CA GLY A 626 13.26 19.61 -21.56
C GLY A 626 12.53 18.26 -21.61
N VAL A 627 12.91 17.35 -22.50
CA VAL A 627 12.63 15.91 -22.46
C VAL A 627 13.86 15.22 -21.85
N ILE A 628 13.67 14.15 -21.09
CA ILE A 628 14.78 13.40 -20.48
C ILE A 628 15.18 12.27 -21.42
N ASP A 629 16.45 11.86 -21.39
CA ASP A 629 17.02 10.90 -22.34
C ASP A 629 16.20 9.60 -22.44
N SER A 630 15.68 9.05 -21.33
CA SER A 630 14.83 7.83 -21.37
C SER A 630 13.45 8.00 -22.00
N LEU A 631 13.06 9.23 -22.31
CA LEU A 631 11.80 9.57 -22.98
C LEU A 631 12.04 10.29 -24.31
N ASP A 632 13.31 10.39 -24.73
CA ASP A 632 13.76 11.18 -25.86
C ASP A 632 14.23 10.27 -27.00
N LEU A 633 13.50 10.27 -28.10
CA LEU A 633 13.81 9.44 -29.25
C LEU A 633 14.92 10.03 -30.17
N ASP A 634 15.52 11.16 -29.79
CA ASP A 634 16.60 11.91 -30.46
C ASP A 634 17.40 12.73 -29.41
N SER A 635 18.06 12.05 -28.46
CA SER A 635 18.61 12.60 -27.20
C SER A 635 19.72 13.65 -27.35
N ASP A 636 20.32 13.78 -28.53
CA ASP A 636 21.28 14.83 -28.86
C ASP A 636 20.74 15.89 -29.83
N ASN A 637 19.50 15.69 -30.30
CA ASN A 637 18.74 16.54 -31.20
C ASN A 637 19.43 16.78 -32.55
N ASP A 638 20.26 15.86 -33.03
CA ASP A 638 20.95 15.94 -34.32
C ASP A 638 20.04 15.56 -35.52
N GLY A 639 18.83 15.07 -35.22
CA GLY A 639 17.81 14.74 -36.20
C GLY A 639 17.92 13.31 -36.74
N ILE A 640 18.75 12.46 -36.15
CA ILE A 640 18.75 11.00 -36.28
C ILE A 640 17.90 10.44 -35.13
N TYR A 641 17.62 9.14 -35.10
CA TYR A 641 16.85 8.55 -34.00
C TYR A 641 17.82 7.75 -33.15
N ASP A 642 17.63 7.76 -31.84
CA ASP A 642 18.46 7.01 -30.90
C ASP A 642 18.50 5.51 -31.25
N ALA A 643 17.33 4.91 -31.53
CA ALA A 643 17.20 3.55 -32.08
C ALA A 643 17.98 3.26 -33.40
N VAL A 644 18.32 4.28 -34.19
CA VAL A 644 19.15 4.14 -35.40
C VAL A 644 20.63 4.13 -35.03
N GLU A 645 20.99 4.85 -33.97
CA GLU A 645 22.37 5.08 -33.52
C GLU A 645 22.83 4.06 -32.49
N ALA A 646 21.91 3.49 -31.71
CA ALA A 646 22.15 2.45 -30.73
C ALA A 646 22.92 1.23 -31.29
N GLY A 647 22.84 0.98 -32.60
CA GLY A 647 23.66 -0.02 -33.30
C GLY A 647 23.06 -1.43 -33.33
N HIS A 648 21.78 -1.59 -33.00
CA HIS A 648 21.07 -2.88 -33.07
C HIS A 648 20.43 -3.17 -34.44
N ASP A 649 20.37 -2.18 -35.35
CA ASP A 649 19.82 -2.30 -36.72
C ASP A 649 18.38 -2.88 -36.76
N GLN A 650 17.56 -2.61 -35.74
CA GLN A 650 16.19 -3.12 -35.66
C GLN A 650 15.21 -2.23 -36.43
N VAL A 651 14.03 -2.76 -36.70
CA VAL A 651 12.98 -2.02 -37.43
C VAL A 651 12.20 -1.16 -36.45
N ASN A 652 12.35 0.16 -36.59
CA ASN A 652 11.58 1.15 -35.84
C ASN A 652 10.48 1.83 -36.68
N ALA A 653 9.59 2.54 -35.98
CA ALA A 653 8.54 3.38 -36.51
C ALA A 653 8.49 4.71 -35.75
N ASN A 654 9.23 5.71 -36.24
CA ASN A 654 9.43 7.01 -35.62
C ASN A 654 10.23 6.94 -34.31
N GLY A 655 11.43 6.36 -34.33
CA GLY A 655 12.25 6.15 -33.14
C GLY A 655 11.98 4.80 -32.49
N GLN A 656 10.72 4.50 -32.20
CA GLN A 656 10.33 3.32 -31.40
C GLN A 656 10.40 2.00 -32.18
N LEU A 657 10.93 0.95 -31.56
CA LEU A 657 11.00 -0.40 -32.13
C LEU A 657 9.61 -0.99 -32.33
N THR A 658 9.46 -1.76 -33.40
CA THR A 658 8.18 -2.41 -33.71
C THR A 658 8.23 -3.90 -33.35
N GLY A 659 7.38 -4.34 -32.43
CA GLY A 659 7.41 -5.73 -31.98
C GLY A 659 6.44 -6.04 -30.85
N PRO A 660 6.40 -7.30 -30.40
CA PRO A 660 5.96 -7.62 -29.05
C PRO A 660 6.99 -7.15 -28.02
N VAL A 661 6.49 -6.86 -26.83
CA VAL A 661 7.24 -6.52 -25.62
C VAL A 661 6.92 -7.55 -24.54
N GLY A 662 7.86 -7.75 -23.62
CA GLY A 662 7.73 -8.64 -22.47
C GLY A 662 6.95 -8.01 -21.32
N VAL A 663 7.06 -8.59 -20.13
CA VAL A 663 6.63 -7.94 -18.87
C VAL A 663 7.68 -6.97 -18.33
N ASP A 664 8.87 -6.92 -18.94
CA ASP A 664 9.94 -6.00 -18.59
C ASP A 664 10.00 -4.77 -19.50
N GLY A 665 8.98 -4.57 -20.35
CA GLY A 665 8.82 -3.43 -21.26
C GLY A 665 9.76 -3.41 -22.49
N VAL A 666 10.96 -3.97 -22.36
CA VAL A 666 11.95 -3.97 -23.44
C VAL A 666 11.47 -4.71 -24.71
N PRO A 667 11.73 -4.19 -25.93
CA PRO A 667 11.40 -4.88 -27.17
C PRO A 667 12.11 -6.23 -27.34
N ASP A 668 11.33 -7.28 -27.60
CA ASP A 668 11.81 -8.65 -27.88
C ASP A 668 12.90 -8.71 -28.96
N SER A 669 12.89 -7.76 -29.88
CA SER A 669 13.82 -7.69 -31.01
C SER A 669 15.26 -7.38 -30.60
N VAL A 670 15.45 -6.69 -29.48
CA VAL A 670 16.76 -6.37 -28.90
C VAL A 670 17.13 -7.28 -27.75
N GLN A 671 16.27 -8.18 -27.30
CA GLN A 671 16.58 -9.11 -26.21
C GLN A 671 17.04 -10.50 -26.66
N ASN A 672 17.53 -11.30 -25.70
CA ASN A 672 17.87 -12.70 -25.92
C ASN A 672 16.65 -13.60 -25.65
N THR A 673 16.28 -14.45 -26.61
CA THR A 673 15.11 -15.38 -26.58
C THR A 673 15.07 -16.46 -25.47
N GLY A 674 15.84 -16.34 -24.39
CA GLY A 674 16.11 -17.40 -23.40
C GLY A 674 15.10 -17.54 -22.26
N ASP A 675 14.35 -16.48 -21.94
CA ASP A 675 13.48 -16.34 -20.77
C ASP A 675 12.01 -16.06 -21.09
N GLY A 676 11.70 -15.57 -22.28
CA GLY A 676 10.33 -15.15 -22.60
C GLY A 676 10.27 -13.83 -23.32
N GLY A 677 11.40 -13.09 -23.35
CA GLY A 677 11.37 -11.67 -23.65
C GLY A 677 11.45 -10.81 -22.38
N ASP A 678 11.84 -11.39 -21.23
CA ASP A 678 11.73 -10.73 -19.91
C ASP A 678 13.09 -10.69 -19.19
N SER A 679 14.14 -10.46 -19.99
CA SER A 679 15.52 -10.64 -19.58
C SER A 679 16.12 -9.44 -18.86
N GLY A 680 15.56 -8.25 -19.10
CA GLY A 680 16.15 -6.93 -18.84
C GLY A 680 17.51 -6.73 -19.49
N LEU A 681 17.86 -7.54 -20.50
CA LEU A 681 19.18 -7.56 -21.13
C LEU A 681 19.10 -7.49 -22.64
N VAL A 682 19.70 -6.43 -23.18
CA VAL A 682 19.88 -6.27 -24.62
C VAL A 682 20.95 -7.22 -25.19
N ASN A 683 20.80 -7.57 -26.46
CA ASN A 683 21.61 -8.53 -27.22
C ASN A 683 22.67 -7.86 -28.11
N TYR A 684 22.80 -6.54 -28.00
CA TYR A 684 23.73 -5.71 -28.74
C TYR A 684 24.65 -4.93 -27.79
N THR A 685 25.57 -4.15 -28.36
CA THR A 685 26.40 -3.19 -27.62
C THR A 685 26.19 -1.85 -28.28
N LEU A 686 25.97 -0.81 -27.48
CA LEU A 686 25.79 0.55 -27.98
C LEU A 686 26.93 0.93 -28.93
N ALA A 687 26.57 1.58 -30.03
CA ALA A 687 27.54 2.13 -30.94
C ALA A 687 28.30 3.29 -30.27
N ASN A 688 29.59 3.36 -30.60
CA ASN A 688 30.48 4.45 -30.24
C ASN A 688 31.58 4.42 -31.31
N SER A 689 31.38 5.24 -32.34
CA SER A 689 32.08 5.16 -33.62
C SER A 689 33.57 5.52 -33.49
N ASP A 690 33.91 6.45 -32.59
CA ASP A 690 35.29 6.90 -32.39
C ASP A 690 36.00 6.29 -31.15
N SER A 691 35.21 5.75 -30.20
CA SER A 691 35.64 5.21 -28.90
C SER A 691 36.32 6.20 -27.93
N LEU A 692 36.10 7.51 -28.03
CA LEU A 692 36.75 8.54 -27.21
C LEU A 692 35.80 9.25 -26.23
N ASP A 693 34.53 9.43 -26.59
CA ASP A 693 33.49 10.15 -25.85
C ASP A 693 32.17 9.40 -25.75
N ASN A 694 31.03 10.07 -25.95
CA ASN A 694 29.71 9.54 -25.64
C ASN A 694 29.34 8.44 -26.64
N PRO A 695 28.38 7.57 -26.34
CA PRO A 695 27.77 6.73 -27.37
C PRO A 695 27.15 7.58 -28.49
N ASP A 696 27.05 7.03 -29.71
CA ASP A 696 26.62 7.77 -30.91
C ASP A 696 25.28 8.53 -30.69
N TYR A 697 24.27 7.92 -30.06
CA TYR A 697 22.96 8.55 -29.78
C TYR A 697 23.00 9.78 -28.83
N LEU A 698 24.15 10.07 -28.23
CA LEU A 698 24.37 11.23 -27.34
C LEU A 698 25.47 12.16 -27.88
N ASP A 699 25.91 11.96 -29.12
CA ASP A 699 27.07 12.61 -29.69
C ASP A 699 26.81 13.20 -31.07
N THR A 700 26.71 14.53 -31.11
CA THR A 700 26.42 15.27 -32.35
C THR A 700 27.54 15.22 -33.42
N ASP A 701 28.67 14.56 -33.16
CA ASP A 701 29.83 14.33 -34.05
C ASP A 701 30.43 12.94 -33.72
N SER A 702 29.67 11.87 -34.03
CA SER A 702 29.91 10.48 -33.59
C SER A 702 31.29 9.93 -33.97
N ASP A 703 31.89 10.39 -35.06
CA ASP A 703 33.21 9.96 -35.52
C ASP A 703 34.35 10.96 -35.22
N ASN A 704 34.00 12.12 -34.65
CA ASN A 704 34.91 13.18 -34.22
C ASN A 704 35.78 13.75 -35.34
N ASP A 705 35.26 13.79 -36.57
CA ASP A 705 35.94 14.32 -37.75
C ASP A 705 35.76 15.84 -37.93
N GLY A 706 34.90 16.44 -37.12
CA GLY A 706 34.57 17.86 -37.10
C GLY A 706 33.37 18.24 -37.97
N CYS A 707 32.69 17.26 -38.56
CA CYS A 707 31.32 17.39 -39.05
C CYS A 707 30.30 17.12 -37.95
N SER A 708 29.11 17.70 -38.08
CA SER A 708 28.00 17.26 -37.25
C SER A 708 27.27 16.12 -37.94
N ASP A 709 26.78 15.17 -37.17
CA ASP A 709 26.03 14.02 -37.63
C ASP A 709 24.79 14.46 -38.44
N ALA A 710 24.11 15.51 -37.99
CA ALA A 710 23.05 16.21 -38.72
C ALA A 710 23.43 16.61 -40.17
N ASN A 711 24.65 17.09 -40.40
CA ASN A 711 25.08 17.55 -41.72
C ASN A 711 25.41 16.36 -42.63
N GLU A 712 25.97 15.30 -42.07
CA GLU A 712 26.40 14.10 -42.78
C GLU A 712 25.23 13.19 -43.10
N ALA A 713 24.40 12.86 -42.12
CA ALA A 713 23.22 12.03 -42.28
C ALA A 713 22.30 12.59 -43.37
N TYR A 714 22.15 13.92 -43.46
CA TYR A 714 21.28 14.58 -44.43
C TYR A 714 21.99 15.01 -45.72
N ASN A 715 23.32 14.93 -45.79
CA ASN A 715 24.14 15.49 -46.87
C ASN A 715 23.76 16.96 -47.18
N ASP A 716 23.63 17.76 -46.13
CA ASP A 716 23.30 19.19 -46.20
C ASP A 716 24.12 19.95 -45.16
N GLN A 717 25.10 20.74 -45.60
CA GLN A 717 25.97 21.61 -44.80
C GLN A 717 25.25 22.70 -43.97
N ASN A 718 23.92 22.77 -44.00
CA ASN A 718 23.14 23.69 -43.18
C ASN A 718 22.04 22.95 -42.42
N ALA A 719 22.08 21.62 -42.36
CA ALA A 719 21.15 20.84 -41.56
C ALA A 719 21.25 21.27 -40.10
N ASP A 720 22.46 21.54 -39.61
CA ASP A 720 22.74 22.02 -38.26
C ASP A 720 22.48 23.53 -38.04
N GLY A 721 22.04 24.30 -39.05
CA GLY A 721 21.88 25.75 -38.89
C GLY A 721 23.17 26.58 -38.72
N GLY A 722 24.34 25.95 -38.79
CA GLY A 722 25.66 26.56 -38.68
C GLY A 722 26.17 26.79 -37.25
N ASP A 723 25.64 26.07 -36.26
CA ASP A 723 26.04 26.13 -34.84
C ASP A 723 26.68 24.84 -34.28
N ALA A 724 26.94 23.84 -35.15
CA ALA A 724 27.81 22.68 -34.92
C ALA A 724 27.30 21.67 -33.87
N GLY A 725 26.08 21.15 -34.07
CA GLY A 725 25.67 19.89 -33.46
C GLY A 725 24.23 19.48 -33.81
N GLN A 726 23.25 20.28 -33.37
CA GLN A 726 21.82 19.93 -33.46
C GLN A 726 21.18 20.24 -34.81
N TYR A 727 20.14 19.49 -35.19
CA TYR A 727 19.35 19.77 -36.37
C TYR A 727 18.60 21.11 -36.28
N GLY A 728 18.96 22.02 -37.16
CA GLY A 728 18.17 23.20 -37.49
C GLY A 728 18.67 24.48 -36.85
N ALA A 729 18.38 24.73 -35.58
CA ALA A 729 18.85 25.94 -34.90
C ALA A 729 18.91 25.70 -33.39
N ASP A 730 20.04 26.02 -32.76
CA ASP A 730 20.28 25.78 -31.33
C ASP A 730 19.52 26.79 -30.41
N PRO A 731 18.78 26.31 -29.39
CA PRO A 731 18.43 24.90 -29.14
C PRO A 731 17.30 24.45 -30.06
N ALA A 732 17.36 23.19 -30.49
CA ALA A 732 16.35 22.58 -31.35
C ALA A 732 14.94 22.74 -30.77
N THR A 733 13.93 22.78 -31.64
CA THR A 733 12.53 22.81 -31.20
C THR A 733 11.94 21.43 -31.37
N VAL A 734 11.59 20.81 -30.25
CA VAL A 734 11.16 19.42 -30.20
C VAL A 734 9.68 19.22 -29.90
N ASN A 735 9.22 17.99 -30.09
CA ASN A 735 7.96 17.53 -29.57
C ASN A 735 8.11 17.20 -28.08
N PRO A 736 7.43 17.91 -27.17
CA PRO A 736 7.63 17.76 -25.72
C PRO A 736 7.10 16.43 -25.14
N ALA A 737 6.71 15.48 -25.99
CA ALA A 737 6.20 14.17 -25.58
C ALA A 737 7.17 13.03 -25.90
N ASN A 738 8.16 13.25 -26.77
CA ASN A 738 9.06 12.19 -27.22
C ASN A 738 10.39 12.73 -27.80
N GLY A 739 10.74 13.97 -27.48
CA GLY A 739 12.01 14.61 -27.84
C GLY A 739 12.30 14.87 -29.32
N LEU A 740 11.51 14.34 -30.26
CA LEU A 740 11.80 14.53 -31.69
C LEU A 740 11.76 16.00 -32.17
N VAL A 741 12.86 16.46 -32.79
CA VAL A 741 13.02 17.70 -33.57
C VAL A 741 11.87 17.91 -34.57
N VAL A 742 11.06 18.94 -34.34
CA VAL A 742 9.87 19.29 -35.16
C VAL A 742 10.22 19.67 -36.61
N ALA A 743 11.43 20.20 -36.83
CA ALA A 743 11.90 20.66 -38.13
C ALA A 743 12.55 19.54 -38.96
N SER A 744 12.95 18.44 -38.33
CA SER A 744 13.58 17.30 -38.99
C SER A 744 12.58 16.54 -39.85
N SER A 745 13.09 15.82 -40.85
CA SER A 745 12.25 15.03 -41.76
C SER A 745 12.19 13.55 -41.41
N TYR A 746 13.08 13.05 -40.54
CA TYR A 746 13.24 11.67 -40.04
C TYR A 746 12.87 10.53 -41.02
N ALA A 747 12.97 10.78 -42.33
CA ALA A 747 12.33 9.93 -43.31
C ALA A 747 13.17 8.68 -43.51
N ALA A 748 12.65 7.49 -43.16
CA ALA A 748 13.15 6.08 -43.23
C ALA A 748 14.32 5.63 -44.15
N THR A 749 14.90 6.49 -44.97
CA THR A 749 16.17 6.36 -45.69
C THR A 749 17.14 7.48 -45.28
N THR A 750 17.06 7.96 -44.03
CA THR A 750 17.55 9.29 -43.65
C THR A 750 19.06 9.38 -43.58
N PRO A 751 19.79 8.54 -42.83
CA PRO A 751 21.23 8.63 -42.88
C PRO A 751 21.71 8.10 -44.23
N VAL A 752 22.44 8.93 -44.96
CA VAL A 752 23.03 8.55 -46.23
C VAL A 752 24.25 7.65 -46.04
N ASP A 753 24.49 6.82 -47.05
CA ASP A 753 25.73 6.07 -47.27
C ASP A 753 26.15 6.43 -48.71
N ILE A 754 26.89 7.53 -48.85
CA ILE A 754 27.22 8.11 -50.16
C ILE A 754 28.12 7.17 -50.97
N ASP A 755 29.04 6.47 -50.31
CA ASP A 755 30.03 5.63 -50.97
C ASP A 755 29.54 4.16 -51.21
N GLY A 756 28.46 3.77 -50.54
CA GLY A 756 27.79 2.48 -50.64
C GLY A 756 28.53 1.34 -49.93
N ASN A 757 29.34 1.64 -48.91
CA ASN A 757 30.15 0.65 -48.20
C ASN A 757 29.39 -0.08 -47.08
N GLY A 758 28.22 0.44 -46.67
CA GLY A 758 27.34 -0.13 -45.67
C GLY A 758 27.50 0.43 -44.24
N THR A 759 28.45 1.32 -44.00
CA THR A 759 28.45 2.25 -42.86
C THR A 759 27.69 3.51 -43.29
N LEU A 760 27.11 4.22 -42.32
CA LEU A 760 26.41 5.48 -42.61
C LEU A 760 27.40 6.62 -42.42
N ASP A 761 27.28 7.67 -43.22
CA ASP A 761 28.33 8.69 -43.36
C ASP A 761 28.64 9.38 -42.01
N TYR A 762 27.64 9.64 -41.15
CA TYR A 762 27.82 10.21 -39.79
C TYR A 762 28.65 9.35 -38.81
N ARG A 763 29.09 8.16 -39.23
CA ARG A 763 29.92 7.25 -38.42
C ARG A 763 31.28 6.99 -39.07
N GLU A 764 31.62 7.72 -40.12
CA GLU A 764 32.80 7.48 -40.94
C GLU A 764 33.70 8.70 -41.09
N ASP A 765 34.78 8.74 -40.29
CA ASP A 765 35.83 9.78 -40.39
C ASP A 765 36.13 10.12 -41.85
N GLY A 766 35.60 11.28 -42.26
CA GLY A 766 35.60 11.73 -43.62
C GLY A 766 37.04 12.03 -44.04
N PRO A 767 37.37 11.87 -45.34
CA PRO A 767 38.73 12.16 -45.77
C PRO A 767 39.01 13.67 -45.63
N ASP A 768 39.81 14.09 -44.65
CA ASP A 768 40.43 15.42 -44.60
C ASP A 768 41.56 15.51 -45.66
N VAL A 769 41.18 15.59 -46.95
CA VAL A 769 42.14 15.56 -48.06
C VAL A 769 43.02 16.82 -48.06
N ASN A 770 42.48 17.95 -47.61
CA ASN A 770 43.16 19.24 -47.61
C ASN A 770 44.04 19.46 -46.35
N ASN A 771 43.87 18.60 -45.33
CA ASN A 771 44.57 18.56 -44.05
C ASN A 771 44.38 19.83 -43.20
N ASP A 772 43.21 20.47 -43.28
CA ASP A 772 42.85 21.67 -42.51
C ASP A 772 42.19 21.36 -41.16
N GLY A 773 41.85 20.10 -40.93
CA GLY A 773 41.22 19.61 -39.70
C GLY A 773 39.69 19.69 -39.70
N ILE A 774 39.06 19.79 -40.87
CA ILE A 774 37.62 19.59 -41.10
C ILE A 774 37.50 18.49 -42.16
N ALA A 775 36.65 17.50 -41.94
CA ALA A 775 36.40 16.48 -42.95
C ALA A 775 35.78 17.06 -44.23
N ASP A 776 36.21 16.57 -45.39
CA ASP A 776 35.63 16.96 -46.68
C ASP A 776 34.14 16.51 -46.81
N ALA A 777 33.59 15.75 -45.86
CA ALA A 777 32.17 15.40 -45.79
C ALA A 777 31.28 16.63 -45.51
N CYS A 778 31.73 17.57 -44.67
CA CYS A 778 31.02 18.82 -44.35
C CYS A 778 31.04 19.85 -45.47
N MET A 779 31.99 19.69 -46.38
CA MET A 779 32.17 20.50 -47.57
C MET A 779 32.34 19.55 -48.74
N PRO A 780 31.23 19.03 -49.34
CA PRO A 780 31.33 18.12 -50.47
C PRO A 780 32.33 18.71 -51.47
N PRO A 781 33.42 17.99 -51.80
CA PRO A 781 34.50 18.57 -52.54
C PRO A 781 33.97 19.22 -53.81
N ILE A 782 34.17 20.53 -53.94
CA ILE A 782 33.66 21.28 -55.09
C ILE A 782 34.39 20.72 -56.32
N ASP A 783 33.63 20.35 -57.36
CA ASP A 783 34.14 19.97 -58.68
C ASP A 783 33.68 21.09 -59.63
N THR A 784 34.43 22.20 -59.65
CA THR A 784 34.04 23.45 -60.31
C THR A 784 33.90 23.27 -61.82
N ASP A 785 34.67 22.38 -62.43
CA ASP A 785 34.66 22.12 -63.87
C ASP A 785 33.83 20.88 -64.29
N GLY A 786 33.49 20.01 -63.34
CA GLY A 786 32.67 18.81 -63.52
C GLY A 786 33.42 17.65 -64.19
N ASP A 787 34.74 17.59 -64.09
CA ASP A 787 35.56 16.55 -64.72
C ASP A 787 35.79 15.29 -63.85
N GLY A 788 35.36 15.35 -62.59
CA GLY A 788 35.45 14.28 -61.61
C GLY A 788 36.76 14.27 -60.83
N VAL A 789 37.54 15.35 -60.88
CA VAL A 789 38.62 15.70 -59.95
C VAL A 789 38.14 16.90 -59.15
N PHE A 790 38.15 16.79 -57.81
CA PHE A 790 37.70 17.86 -56.95
C PHE A 790 38.73 18.99 -56.86
N ASP A 791 38.29 20.24 -56.72
CA ASP A 791 39.11 21.47 -56.69
C ASP A 791 40.29 21.36 -55.70
N ASN A 792 40.12 20.68 -54.56
CA ASN A 792 41.21 20.47 -53.60
C ASN A 792 42.34 19.52 -54.09
N LEU A 793 42.07 18.74 -55.14
CA LEU A 793 42.96 17.77 -55.80
C LEU A 793 43.23 18.12 -57.27
N ASP A 794 42.43 18.99 -57.85
CA ASP A 794 42.64 19.55 -59.17
C ASP A 794 43.82 20.54 -59.10
N ILE A 795 44.42 20.76 -60.26
CA ILE A 795 45.52 21.70 -60.44
C ILE A 795 45.10 22.90 -61.28
N ASP A 796 43.84 22.92 -61.73
CA ASP A 796 43.18 23.84 -62.66
C ASP A 796 41.66 23.73 -62.43
N ASP A 797 41.16 24.24 -61.30
CA ASP A 797 39.81 24.01 -60.74
C ASP A 797 38.66 24.32 -61.71
N ASP A 798 38.84 25.25 -62.65
CA ASP A 798 37.84 25.60 -63.67
C ASP A 798 38.20 25.10 -65.09
N ASN A 799 39.32 24.39 -65.20
CA ASN A 799 39.91 23.76 -66.37
C ASN A 799 39.97 24.72 -67.58
N ASP A 800 40.20 26.00 -67.30
CA ASP A 800 40.37 27.05 -68.31
C ASP A 800 41.77 27.02 -68.95
N GLY A 801 42.67 26.21 -68.38
CA GLY A 801 44.04 25.98 -68.84
C GLY A 801 45.08 26.81 -68.10
N ILE A 802 44.74 27.43 -66.98
CA ILE A 802 45.63 28.15 -66.07
C ILE A 802 45.62 27.43 -64.73
N LEU A 803 46.80 26.95 -64.29
CA LEU A 803 46.87 26.27 -63.01
C LEU A 803 46.52 27.21 -61.85
N ASP A 804 45.83 26.70 -60.82
CA ASP A 804 45.46 27.37 -59.56
C ASP A 804 46.61 28.14 -58.91
N THR A 805 47.80 27.54 -58.93
CA THR A 805 49.05 28.15 -58.41
C THR A 805 49.47 29.42 -59.14
N VAL A 806 49.00 29.61 -60.37
CA VAL A 806 49.25 30.79 -61.21
C VAL A 806 48.18 31.85 -60.95
N GLU A 807 46.93 31.46 -60.74
CA GLU A 807 45.80 32.34 -60.48
C GLU A 807 45.87 32.97 -59.09
N SER A 808 46.11 32.14 -58.08
CA SER A 808 46.36 32.56 -56.69
C SER A 808 47.70 33.30 -56.50
N GLN A 809 48.57 33.39 -57.52
CA GLN A 809 49.98 33.78 -57.41
C GLN A 809 50.75 33.07 -56.26
N GLY A 810 50.28 31.89 -55.84
CA GLY A 810 50.82 31.13 -54.73
C GLY A 810 50.50 31.68 -53.34
N LEU A 811 49.39 32.42 -53.18
CA LEU A 811 48.99 33.07 -51.92
C LEU A 811 47.78 32.46 -51.21
N GLY A 812 47.33 31.26 -51.58
CA GLY A 812 46.26 30.56 -50.88
C GLY A 812 45.35 29.84 -51.86
N ASP A 813 44.19 29.46 -51.34
CA ASP A 813 43.11 28.79 -52.07
C ASP A 813 42.58 29.70 -53.22
N PRO A 814 42.49 29.21 -54.47
CA PRO A 814 41.93 29.96 -55.60
C PRO A 814 40.42 30.15 -55.49
N SER A 815 39.72 29.26 -54.80
CA SER A 815 38.27 29.19 -54.72
C SER A 815 37.66 30.17 -53.72
N VAL A 816 38.46 30.81 -52.85
CA VAL A 816 37.98 31.79 -51.87
C VAL A 816 37.93 33.22 -52.44
N ASP A 817 37.05 34.07 -51.91
CA ASP A 817 37.07 35.53 -52.13
C ASP A 817 37.85 36.20 -51.00
N SER A 818 39.16 36.39 -51.20
CA SER A 818 40.05 36.86 -50.14
C SER A 818 39.97 38.37 -49.87
N ASP A 819 39.35 39.16 -50.74
CA ASP A 819 39.24 40.62 -50.55
C ASP A 819 37.80 41.12 -50.29
N GLY A 820 36.83 40.21 -50.41
CA GLY A 820 35.43 40.37 -50.01
C GLY A 820 34.61 41.17 -51.00
N ASP A 821 35.01 41.22 -52.28
CA ASP A 821 34.34 41.98 -53.33
C ASP A 821 33.26 41.18 -54.10
N GLY A 822 33.15 39.88 -53.82
CA GLY A 822 32.22 38.93 -54.41
C GLY A 822 32.73 38.23 -55.67
N ILE A 823 34.02 38.34 -56.00
CA ILE A 823 34.69 37.63 -57.09
C ILE A 823 35.75 36.70 -56.49
N LEU A 824 35.67 35.40 -56.78
CA LEU A 824 36.61 34.40 -56.24
C LEU A 824 38.01 34.62 -56.83
N ASN A 825 39.07 34.32 -56.05
CA ASN A 825 40.45 34.67 -56.38
C ASN A 825 40.88 34.20 -57.79
N TYR A 826 40.40 33.05 -58.26
CA TYR A 826 40.70 32.55 -59.62
C TYR A 826 40.10 33.42 -60.74
N GLN A 827 38.93 34.02 -60.50
CA GLN A 827 38.28 34.96 -61.44
C GLN A 827 38.68 36.42 -61.22
N ASP A 828 39.38 36.70 -60.12
CA ASP A 828 39.68 38.06 -59.69
C ASP A 828 40.98 38.58 -60.33
N SER A 829 40.77 39.44 -61.33
CA SER A 829 41.85 40.10 -62.07
C SER A 829 42.63 41.15 -61.28
N ASP A 830 42.15 41.57 -60.10
CA ASP A 830 42.80 42.55 -59.25
C ASP A 830 43.28 42.02 -57.88
N PHE A 831 43.07 40.73 -57.62
CA PHE A 831 43.83 39.93 -56.65
C PHE A 831 45.34 40.21 -56.82
N CYS A 832 45.96 40.73 -55.77
CA CYS A 832 47.34 41.27 -55.72
C CYS A 832 47.63 42.66 -56.33
N SER A 833 46.65 43.53 -56.50
CA SER A 833 46.90 44.95 -56.85
C SER A 833 47.35 45.83 -55.65
N LEU A 834 47.59 45.24 -54.48
CA LEU A 834 48.13 45.92 -53.30
C LEU A 834 49.63 46.26 -53.45
N ASN A 835 49.99 47.53 -53.24
CA ASN A 835 51.40 47.92 -53.13
C ASN A 835 52.00 47.47 -51.78
N VAL A 836 53.34 47.49 -51.71
CA VAL A 836 54.21 47.04 -50.60
C VAL A 836 53.92 47.62 -49.19
N ASP A 837 52.89 48.44 -49.00
CA ASP A 837 52.49 49.04 -47.73
C ASP A 837 51.01 48.82 -47.33
N GLY A 838 50.25 47.95 -48.00
CA GLY A 838 48.96 47.41 -47.48
C GLY A 838 47.85 48.43 -47.22
N GLY A 839 47.45 49.22 -48.22
CA GLY A 839 46.30 50.15 -48.09
C GLY A 839 45.38 50.18 -49.31
N LEU A 840 44.07 49.95 -49.07
CA LEU A 840 42.95 50.05 -50.00
C LEU A 840 42.84 51.43 -50.66
N PHE A 841 42.66 51.47 -51.99
CA PHE A 841 42.25 52.69 -52.70
C PHE A 841 40.73 52.92 -52.54
N GLY A 842 40.34 53.68 -51.52
CA GLY A 842 39.03 54.34 -51.50
C GLY A 842 39.06 55.67 -52.25
N SER A 843 38.03 55.92 -53.06
CA SER A 843 37.68 57.22 -53.67
C SER A 843 37.59 58.37 -52.69
#